data_AF-A0A0M3K1N9-F1
#
_entry.id   AF-A0A0M3K1N9-F1
#
_cell.length_a   1.000
_cell.length_b   1.000
_cell.length_c   1.000
_cell.angle_alpha   90.00
_cell.angle_beta   90.00
_cell.angle_gamma   90.00
#
_symmetry.space_group_name_H-M   'P 1'
#
loop_
_entity.id
_entity.type
_entity.pdbx_description
1 polymer ?
#
loop_
_entity_poly.entity_id
_entity_poly.type
_entity_poly.pdbx_seq_one_letter_code
_entity_poly.pdbx_strand_id
1 'polypeptide(L)'
;MSSPKGDDDSSLMPGPQGKTPRLYEVERGQKTESYIVAITGNKVPVKFVKDAPIVPGAPSDEPHKVILLPKDQSIAEVPLHRPTQPTAPIVVSQQPQQQPKVDVVPVSNQPSTKQQPPADIRKPEPPVRYIPSTTTTTARPNDAPTQPMKKSTPPPSYEEHNDPDVKYKPATKDVNKGLPNVEPQARDELLPAKEDNGNFGLSLAELERYKNDPFWRTLRWILFVLFWLLWILMFLAAILIVALSPGCAVKVAPSWWQSATAYHIWTPSFQDSDGNGLGDLNGAVDRLENIRRLGVSAIWASPLLLSDGFSDAIRDFRAIDSKLGVNADGDKFIQAVHDKGMRVVMSIPVSITSNEHDWFIRSSKASLPENANYSGYYHWRSSGVEPYMSEFRNTSVYYIHYANKPNWPMLNWQNSALRQEMFDVFSYWIDKGVDGFHLNDIEYLARISNGSAPNWPAIYDVLRDIKDHIETYANKSETASGKKIIIYASRDNAKENDKKQLAASGLDSVINYELGMVGKANQICYSNEDSIAGCVHELLSDVLAFHKDNDQVIPMWEFGSPSLPRLTSRVQSAKQAEMLTMLQLLLPGTNSFYYGEEIGMHDLRNDSATPPQRGAMQWDDSKNAGFSSADKPQVEVDPSYKKINWAQQYSESRSPLKVFQKLAKMRVRDEILAFGDAHIGDLIDGAFILARYPSSEQNTTQGHVLFGAFNFGVSSVKLPFAGIPVLASSPNLGSAQFVTATSNTEGFYARQEIDLSSGAVVVAPEQGIVFKVAL
;
A
#
# COMPACT_ATOMS: atom_id res chain seq x y z
N MET A 1 23.04 -3.63 -57.71
CA MET A 1 24.36 -3.58 -57.07
C MET A 1 24.61 -2.16 -56.59
N SER A 2 25.19 -1.84 -55.43
CA SER A 2 25.17 -2.48 -54.09
C SER A 2 26.25 -1.83 -53.23
N SER A 3 25.86 -1.35 -52.04
CA SER A 3 26.55 -1.29 -50.71
C SER A 3 28.07 -1.59 -50.57
N PRO A 4 28.78 -1.07 -49.54
CA PRO A 4 28.20 -0.71 -48.22
C PRO A 4 28.71 0.56 -47.49
N LYS A 5 27.90 0.96 -46.49
CA LYS A 5 28.20 1.52 -45.16
C LYS A 5 29.55 2.22 -44.88
N GLY A 6 29.45 3.39 -44.25
CA GLY A 6 30.21 3.68 -43.03
C GLY A 6 29.21 3.86 -41.87
N ASP A 7 29.48 3.27 -40.71
CA ASP A 7 28.74 3.49 -39.47
C ASP A 7 29.59 4.46 -38.61
N ASP A 8 29.01 5.55 -38.11
CA ASP A 8 29.68 6.53 -37.24
C ASP A 8 28.98 6.52 -35.87
N ASP A 9 29.39 5.56 -35.05
CA ASP A 9 28.71 5.17 -33.81
C ASP A 9 29.28 5.93 -32.61
N SER A 10 28.50 6.86 -32.06
CA SER A 10 28.81 7.55 -30.80
C SER A 10 28.27 6.80 -29.58
N SER A 11 28.30 5.46 -29.63
CA SER A 11 28.09 4.63 -28.44
C SER A 11 29.15 4.92 -27.38
N LEU A 12 28.68 5.30 -26.19
CA LEU A 12 29.51 5.22 -24.99
C LEU A 12 29.80 3.75 -24.73
N MET A 13 31.02 3.31 -25.02
CA MET A 13 31.42 1.91 -24.83
C MET A 13 31.09 1.43 -23.41
N PRO A 14 30.53 0.22 -23.26
CA PRO A 14 30.14 -0.28 -21.95
C PRO A 14 31.37 -0.48 -21.07
N GLY A 15 31.39 0.18 -19.92
CA GLY A 15 32.19 -0.30 -18.79
C GLY A 15 31.79 -1.74 -18.45
N PRO A 16 32.73 -2.57 -17.95
CA PRO A 16 32.44 -3.98 -17.67
C PRO A 16 31.29 -4.07 -16.66
N GLN A 17 30.17 -4.65 -17.12
CA GLN A 17 28.91 -4.77 -16.39
C GLN A 17 28.22 -3.44 -15.98
N GLY A 18 27.81 -2.63 -16.96
CA GLY A 18 26.45 -2.05 -17.02
C GLY A 18 25.89 -1.20 -15.87
N LYS A 19 26.68 -0.85 -14.85
CA LYS A 19 26.25 -0.14 -13.64
C LYS A 19 26.58 1.35 -13.72
N THR A 20 25.57 2.21 -13.52
CA THR A 20 25.78 3.65 -13.33
C THR A 20 26.29 3.90 -11.90
N PRO A 21 27.41 4.62 -11.71
CA PRO A 21 27.86 4.99 -10.37
C PRO A 21 26.86 5.93 -9.69
N ARG A 22 26.45 5.61 -8.46
CA ARG A 22 25.77 6.59 -7.60
C ARG A 22 26.79 7.62 -7.12
N LEU A 23 26.45 8.89 -7.24
CA LEU A 23 27.18 10.00 -6.64
C LEU A 23 26.68 10.16 -5.21
N TYR A 24 27.56 10.05 -4.22
CA TYR A 24 27.24 10.30 -2.82
C TYR A 24 27.57 11.74 -2.49
N GLU A 25 26.61 12.49 -1.98
CA GLU A 25 26.83 13.84 -1.44
C GLU A 25 26.56 13.78 0.07
N VAL A 26 27.62 13.99 0.86
CA VAL A 26 27.52 13.98 2.32
C VAL A 26 27.70 15.41 2.82
N GLU A 27 26.70 15.95 3.50
CA GLU A 27 26.81 17.25 4.14
C GLU A 27 27.41 17.10 5.55
N ARG A 28 28.50 17.84 5.80
CA ARG A 28 29.11 17.95 7.14
C ARG A 28 29.13 19.42 7.56
N GLY A 29 27.96 19.90 7.99
CA GLY A 29 27.72 21.31 8.25
C GLY A 29 27.64 22.10 6.94
N GLN A 30 28.19 23.31 6.89
CA GLN A 30 28.11 24.20 5.73
C GLN A 30 29.02 23.80 4.53
N LYS A 31 29.25 22.50 4.33
CA LYS A 31 29.97 21.95 3.17
C LYS A 31 29.36 20.62 2.73
N THR A 32 28.98 20.58 1.47
CA THR A 32 28.68 19.37 0.71
C THR A 32 30.00 18.79 0.19
N GLU A 33 30.28 17.51 0.46
CA GLU A 33 31.41 16.80 -0.13
C GLU A 33 30.87 15.65 -1.01
N SER A 34 31.23 15.68 -2.30
CA SER A 34 30.80 14.67 -3.29
C SER A 34 31.86 13.57 -3.42
N TYR A 35 31.48 12.32 -3.20
CA TYR A 35 32.35 11.14 -3.25
C TYR A 35 32.01 10.21 -4.42
N ILE A 36 33.03 9.75 -5.14
CA ILE A 36 32.94 8.68 -6.15
C ILE A 36 33.68 7.46 -5.61
N VAL A 37 32.93 6.41 -5.24
CA VAL A 37 33.50 5.16 -4.73
C VAL A 37 33.83 4.24 -5.91
N ALA A 38 35.09 4.29 -6.37
CA ALA A 38 35.64 3.35 -7.33
C ALA A 38 36.66 2.43 -6.63
N ILE A 39 36.20 1.26 -6.17
CA ILE A 39 37.07 0.26 -5.52
C ILE A 39 37.31 -0.88 -6.51
N THR A 40 38.51 -0.92 -7.10
CA THR A 40 39.01 -2.09 -7.82
C THR A 40 39.16 -3.25 -6.83
N GLY A 41 38.53 -4.39 -7.12
CA GLY A 41 38.40 -5.49 -6.16
C GLY A 41 39.73 -6.11 -5.71
N ASN A 42 40.16 -5.80 -4.49
CA ASN A 42 40.87 -6.71 -3.59
C ASN A 42 40.81 -6.20 -2.14
N LYS A 43 40.78 -7.12 -1.16
CA LYS A 43 40.63 -6.78 0.26
C LYS A 43 41.93 -6.20 0.83
N VAL A 44 41.89 -4.97 1.34
CA VAL A 44 42.98 -4.35 2.12
C VAL A 44 42.39 -3.67 3.36
N PRO A 45 42.88 -3.96 4.58
CA PRO A 45 42.39 -3.29 5.79
C PRO A 45 42.95 -1.86 5.90
N VAL A 46 42.06 -0.87 6.03
CA VAL A 46 42.46 0.53 6.23
C VAL A 46 43.05 0.72 7.63
N LYS A 47 44.24 1.30 7.70
CA LYS A 47 44.91 1.67 8.96
C LYS A 47 45.24 3.15 8.94
N PHE A 48 44.54 3.94 9.76
CA PHE A 48 44.75 5.39 9.83
C PHE A 48 46.12 5.71 10.44
N VAL A 49 46.87 6.60 9.80
CA VAL A 49 48.08 7.23 10.31
C VAL A 49 47.90 8.74 10.20
N LYS A 50 48.26 9.48 11.25
CA LYS A 50 48.18 10.94 11.30
C LYS A 50 49.53 11.58 10.98
N ASP A 51 49.48 12.65 10.20
CA ASP A 51 50.41 13.79 10.19
C ASP A 51 51.93 13.48 10.17
N ALA A 52 52.54 13.50 8.98
CA ALA A 52 54.00 13.56 8.79
C ALA A 52 54.38 14.45 7.58
N PRO A 53 55.46 15.25 7.65
CA PRO A 53 55.81 16.24 6.62
C PRO A 53 56.62 15.67 5.44
N ILE A 54 56.58 16.38 4.31
CA ILE A 54 57.22 16.00 3.04
C ILE A 54 58.69 16.47 3.01
N VAL A 55 59.59 15.60 2.55
CA VAL A 55 60.98 15.94 2.17
C VAL A 55 61.23 15.45 0.72
N PRO A 56 61.75 16.28 -0.19
CA PRO A 56 61.93 15.90 -1.60
C PRO A 56 63.33 15.33 -1.91
N GLY A 57 63.41 14.20 -2.63
CA GLY A 57 64.60 13.85 -3.42
C GLY A 57 65.15 12.42 -3.32
N ALA A 58 64.48 11.43 -3.92
CA ALA A 58 65.06 10.16 -4.38
C ALA A 58 64.16 9.51 -5.46
N PRO A 59 64.68 8.71 -6.42
CA PRO A 59 63.91 8.20 -7.56
C PRO A 59 63.51 6.70 -7.50
N SER A 60 62.42 6.40 -8.22
CA SER A 60 62.01 5.13 -8.82
C SER A 60 61.47 3.96 -7.97
N ASP A 61 60.43 3.35 -8.55
CA ASP A 61 59.96 1.95 -8.42
C ASP A 61 59.00 1.55 -7.29
N GLU A 62 57.71 1.90 -7.46
CA GLU A 62 56.57 0.96 -7.28
C GLU A 62 55.29 1.55 -7.96
N PRO A 63 54.34 0.71 -8.45
CA PRO A 63 53.05 1.18 -8.99
C PRO A 63 52.00 1.43 -7.90
N HIS A 64 50.78 1.80 -8.30
CA HIS A 64 49.59 2.05 -7.46
C HIS A 64 49.59 3.39 -6.69
N LYS A 65 49.30 4.48 -7.41
CA LYS A 65 48.77 5.73 -6.84
C LYS A 65 47.29 5.89 -7.18
N VAL A 66 46.43 6.10 -6.19
CA VAL A 66 45.06 6.56 -6.41
C VAL A 66 45.12 8.03 -6.87
N ILE A 67 44.46 8.35 -7.98
CA ILE A 67 44.40 9.71 -8.51
C ILE A 67 43.10 10.36 -8.03
N LEU A 68 43.23 11.32 -7.12
CA LEU A 68 42.17 12.26 -6.78
C LEU A 68 42.34 13.50 -7.69
N LEU A 69 41.29 13.89 -8.41
CA LEU A 69 41.29 15.08 -9.26
C LEU A 69 40.40 16.17 -8.66
N PRO A 70 40.95 17.32 -8.24
CA PRO A 70 40.16 18.51 -7.96
C PRO A 70 39.52 19.04 -9.26
N LYS A 71 38.25 19.44 -9.18
CA LYS A 71 37.54 20.07 -10.29
C LYS A 71 37.84 21.58 -10.31
N ASP A 72 38.88 21.98 -11.06
CA ASP A 72 38.94 23.24 -11.83
C ASP A 72 40.33 23.47 -12.47
N GLN A 73 40.42 23.40 -13.80
CA GLN A 73 41.11 24.36 -14.70
C GLN A 73 40.92 23.99 -16.18
N SER A 74 41.34 24.88 -17.10
CA SER A 74 40.82 24.98 -18.47
C SER A 74 41.80 24.62 -19.60
N ILE A 75 41.31 23.87 -20.60
CA ILE A 75 41.67 23.88 -22.05
C ILE A 75 43.13 23.61 -22.45
N ALA A 76 43.37 22.49 -23.18
CA ALA A 76 44.38 22.37 -24.25
C ALA A 76 44.17 21.08 -25.09
N GLU A 77 44.71 21.03 -26.31
CA GLU A 77 44.73 19.87 -27.24
C GLU A 77 46.15 19.26 -27.42
N VAL A 78 46.26 18.20 -28.24
CA VAL A 78 47.49 17.69 -28.93
C VAL A 78 48.47 16.84 -28.08
N PRO A 79 49.09 15.73 -28.58
CA PRO A 79 48.72 14.76 -29.63
C PRO A 79 48.75 13.27 -29.17
N LEU A 80 48.36 12.34 -30.06
CA LEU A 80 48.52 10.88 -29.86
C LEU A 80 49.91 10.34 -30.26
N HIS A 81 50.29 9.20 -29.68
CA HIS A 81 51.43 8.35 -30.11
C HIS A 81 51.03 6.86 -30.15
N ARG A 82 51.57 6.11 -31.13
CA ARG A 82 51.27 4.69 -31.37
C ARG A 82 52.33 3.76 -30.78
N PRO A 83 51.94 2.60 -30.23
CA PRO A 83 52.76 1.38 -30.21
C PRO A 83 52.70 0.62 -31.56
N THR A 84 53.68 -0.24 -31.83
CA THR A 84 53.83 -1.00 -33.09
C THR A 84 53.47 -2.49 -32.96
N GLN A 85 53.09 -3.12 -34.07
CA GLN A 85 52.87 -4.58 -34.18
C GLN A 85 54.15 -5.34 -34.60
N PRO A 86 54.30 -6.62 -34.23
CA PRO A 86 55.09 -7.62 -34.96
C PRO A 86 54.23 -8.38 -35.99
N THR A 87 54.86 -9.02 -37.00
CA THR A 87 54.19 -9.49 -38.23
C THR A 87 54.40 -10.97 -38.59
N ALA A 88 53.40 -11.53 -39.29
CA ALA A 88 53.52 -12.55 -40.37
C ALA A 88 53.86 -14.02 -39.97
N PRO A 89 53.65 -15.03 -40.86
CA PRO A 89 53.29 -14.96 -42.29
C PRO A 89 52.02 -15.73 -42.74
N ILE A 90 51.76 -15.71 -44.05
CA ILE A 90 50.54 -16.18 -44.76
C ILE A 90 50.95 -17.19 -45.87
N VAL A 91 50.04 -18.09 -46.27
CA VAL A 91 50.13 -18.93 -47.49
C VAL A 91 48.85 -18.79 -48.34
N VAL A 92 48.93 -18.90 -49.67
CA VAL A 92 47.90 -18.46 -50.62
C VAL A 92 47.68 -19.42 -51.81
N SER A 93 46.41 -19.68 -52.16
CA SER A 93 45.91 -20.01 -53.53
C SER A 93 44.40 -19.68 -53.59
N GLN A 94 43.93 -18.75 -54.44
CA GLN A 94 43.64 -18.81 -55.89
C GLN A 94 42.32 -19.52 -56.29
N GLN A 95 41.48 -18.81 -57.05
CA GLN A 95 40.21 -19.18 -57.69
C GLN A 95 40.47 -19.69 -59.17
N PRO A 96 39.52 -19.91 -60.12
CA PRO A 96 38.06 -19.63 -60.13
C PRO A 96 37.13 -20.63 -60.90
N GLN A 97 35.85 -20.22 -61.10
CA GLN A 97 34.85 -20.73 -62.07
C GLN A 97 34.24 -22.12 -61.77
N GLN A 98 33.06 -22.52 -62.29
CA GLN A 98 32.12 -21.94 -63.28
C GLN A 98 30.66 -22.40 -62.99
N GLN A 99 29.62 -21.79 -63.61
CA GLN A 99 28.22 -22.23 -63.46
C GLN A 99 27.44 -22.06 -64.79
N PRO A 100 26.73 -23.09 -65.34
CA PRO A 100 26.00 -23.01 -66.62
C PRO A 100 24.50 -22.67 -66.50
N LYS A 101 23.91 -22.21 -67.63
CA LYS A 101 22.48 -21.87 -67.86
C LYS A 101 21.71 -23.00 -68.61
N VAL A 102 20.47 -22.68 -69.03
CA VAL A 102 19.59 -23.22 -70.11
C VAL A 102 18.25 -23.78 -69.55
N ASP A 103 17.05 -23.28 -69.90
CA ASP A 103 16.67 -21.99 -70.55
C ASP A 103 15.19 -21.58 -70.20
N VAL A 104 14.45 -20.88 -71.08
CA VAL A 104 13.09 -20.30 -70.81
C VAL A 104 11.93 -21.10 -71.48
N VAL A 105 10.78 -20.64 -72.03
CA VAL A 105 10.23 -19.39 -72.66
C VAL A 105 8.68 -19.27 -72.38
N PRO A 106 7.87 -18.29 -72.88
CA PRO A 106 6.63 -17.82 -72.22
C PRO A 106 5.31 -17.98 -73.05
N VAL A 107 4.35 -17.03 -72.92
CA VAL A 107 3.04 -16.77 -73.64
C VAL A 107 1.77 -17.05 -72.79
N SER A 108 0.72 -16.20 -72.65
CA SER A 108 0.51 -14.73 -72.92
C SER A 108 -0.85 -14.19 -72.37
N ASN A 109 -0.87 -12.93 -71.89
CA ASN A 109 -1.90 -11.84 -71.86
C ASN A 109 -3.45 -12.02 -71.63
N GLN A 110 -4.11 -10.89 -71.28
CA GLN A 110 -5.53 -10.64 -70.88
C GLN A 110 -6.49 -10.31 -72.09
N PRO A 111 -7.72 -9.69 -72.00
CA PRO A 111 -8.65 -9.36 -70.87
C PRO A 111 -10.22 -9.49 -71.11
N SER A 112 -11.03 -9.33 -70.03
CA SER A 112 -12.46 -8.82 -69.99
C SER A 112 -13.62 -9.68 -70.59
N THR A 113 -14.92 -9.62 -70.21
CA THR A 113 -15.90 -8.54 -69.85
C THR A 113 -17.17 -9.05 -69.09
N LYS A 114 -18.09 -8.14 -68.69
CA LYS A 114 -19.53 -8.30 -68.23
C LYS A 114 -19.80 -8.81 -66.78
N GLN A 115 -20.90 -8.49 -66.07
CA GLN A 115 -21.84 -7.33 -66.03
C GLN A 115 -22.66 -7.35 -64.69
N GLN A 116 -23.21 -6.21 -64.24
CA GLN A 116 -24.11 -6.01 -63.05
C GLN A 116 -25.60 -6.34 -63.36
N PRO A 117 -26.61 -6.37 -62.43
CA PRO A 117 -26.78 -5.58 -61.17
C PRO A 117 -27.35 -6.35 -59.92
N PRO A 118 -27.67 -5.68 -58.78
CA PRO A 118 -28.00 -6.33 -57.49
C PRO A 118 -29.46 -6.13 -56.96
N ALA A 119 -29.80 -6.84 -55.86
CA ALA A 119 -30.97 -6.66 -54.97
C ALA A 119 -30.66 -7.32 -53.60
N ASP A 120 -31.28 -7.00 -52.44
CA ASP A 120 -32.29 -5.99 -52.07
C ASP A 120 -32.05 -5.50 -50.61
N ILE A 121 -32.70 -4.41 -50.18
CA ILE A 121 -32.63 -3.83 -48.82
C ILE A 121 -33.94 -4.08 -48.07
N ARG A 122 -33.89 -4.49 -46.80
CA ARG A 122 -35.04 -4.35 -45.87
C ARG A 122 -34.64 -3.77 -44.51
N LYS A 123 -35.58 -3.03 -43.93
CA LYS A 123 -35.49 -2.29 -42.65
C LYS A 123 -36.33 -2.99 -41.55
N PRO A 124 -36.19 -2.59 -40.26
CA PRO A 124 -36.67 -3.38 -39.12
C PRO A 124 -38.15 -3.15 -38.75
N GLU A 125 -38.68 -4.05 -37.91
CA GLU A 125 -40.02 -3.99 -37.31
C GLU A 125 -39.96 -4.30 -35.77
N PRO A 126 -41.05 -4.09 -35.00
CA PRO A 126 -40.98 -3.39 -33.70
C PRO A 126 -40.98 -4.29 -32.42
N PRO A 127 -40.80 -3.72 -31.21
CA PRO A 127 -40.58 -4.51 -30.00
C PRO A 127 -41.86 -5.14 -29.40
N VAL A 128 -41.70 -6.33 -28.84
CA VAL A 128 -42.76 -7.07 -28.13
C VAL A 128 -42.71 -6.78 -26.63
N ARG A 129 -43.88 -6.51 -26.02
CA ARG A 129 -44.02 -6.29 -24.57
C ARG A 129 -43.80 -7.57 -23.77
N TYR A 130 -43.11 -7.47 -22.64
CA TYR A 130 -43.16 -8.50 -21.59
C TYR A 130 -44.26 -8.17 -20.57
N ILE A 131 -45.03 -9.19 -20.15
CA ILE A 131 -46.02 -9.12 -19.06
C ILE A 131 -45.80 -10.39 -18.19
N PRO A 132 -45.71 -10.29 -16.86
CA PRO A 132 -45.37 -11.43 -16.00
C PRO A 132 -46.58 -12.32 -15.64
N SER A 133 -46.33 -13.63 -15.50
CA SER A 133 -47.23 -14.63 -14.89
C SER A 133 -46.37 -15.81 -14.40
N THR A 134 -46.15 -16.01 -13.10
CA THR A 134 -46.99 -16.70 -12.09
C THR A 134 -47.17 -18.22 -12.26
N THR A 135 -46.35 -18.97 -11.51
CA THR A 135 -46.74 -20.09 -10.62
C THR A 135 -47.36 -21.39 -11.21
N THR A 136 -46.75 -22.56 -10.93
CA THR A 136 -47.28 -23.65 -10.02
C THR A 136 -46.50 -24.99 -10.16
N THR A 137 -46.52 -25.82 -9.11
CA THR A 137 -45.69 -27.01 -8.85
C THR A 137 -46.41 -28.37 -8.97
N THR A 138 -45.71 -29.43 -9.42
CA THR A 138 -45.90 -30.87 -9.07
C THR A 138 -44.53 -31.58 -9.18
N ALA A 139 -43.94 -32.28 -8.19
CA ALA A 139 -44.36 -33.50 -7.45
C ALA A 139 -44.37 -34.77 -8.37
N ARG A 140 -43.87 -35.98 -8.02
CA ARG A 140 -43.36 -36.65 -6.77
C ARG A 140 -42.76 -38.06 -7.17
N PRO A 141 -42.38 -39.04 -6.30
CA PRO A 141 -42.11 -39.07 -4.84
C PRO A 141 -40.89 -39.92 -4.35
N ASN A 142 -40.81 -40.09 -3.01
CA ASN A 142 -40.04 -41.07 -2.19
C ASN A 142 -38.51 -40.80 -2.04
N ASP A 143 -37.79 -41.29 -1.00
CA ASP A 143 -38.17 -42.14 0.16
C ASP A 143 -37.39 -41.81 1.47
N ALA A 144 -37.55 -42.58 2.55
CA ALA A 144 -36.86 -42.43 3.86
C ALA A 144 -36.56 -43.81 4.55
N PRO A 145 -35.93 -43.90 5.77
CA PRO A 145 -36.52 -43.41 7.02
C PRO A 145 -35.60 -42.69 8.03
N THR A 146 -36.29 -41.86 8.82
CA THR A 146 -35.95 -40.97 9.94
C THR A 146 -35.43 -41.59 11.25
N GLN A 147 -34.84 -40.76 12.14
CA GLN A 147 -35.39 -40.34 13.47
C GLN A 147 -34.65 -39.04 13.97
N PRO A 148 -35.20 -38.22 14.90
CA PRO A 148 -34.97 -36.75 14.88
C PRO A 148 -34.52 -36.05 16.20
N MET A 149 -34.16 -34.76 16.12
CA MET A 149 -34.65 -33.70 17.05
C MET A 149 -34.39 -32.25 16.58
N LYS A 150 -35.36 -31.36 16.86
CA LYS A 150 -35.34 -29.88 17.10
C LYS A 150 -34.64 -28.92 16.11
N LYS A 151 -35.35 -27.81 15.79
CA LYS A 151 -34.83 -26.52 15.28
C LYS A 151 -35.53 -25.35 16.00
N SER A 152 -34.91 -24.18 16.01
CA SER A 152 -35.43 -22.90 16.51
C SER A 152 -35.40 -21.81 15.42
N THR A 153 -36.12 -20.70 15.65
CA THR A 153 -36.45 -19.65 14.67
C THR A 153 -35.58 -18.38 14.85
N PRO A 154 -35.22 -17.64 13.77
CA PRO A 154 -34.53 -16.34 13.86
C PRO A 154 -35.51 -15.13 13.97
N PRO A 155 -35.01 -13.90 14.27
CA PRO A 155 -35.82 -12.71 14.50
C PRO A 155 -35.90 -11.68 13.34
N PRO A 156 -36.98 -10.88 13.23
CA PRO A 156 -37.06 -9.57 12.56
C PRO A 156 -36.75 -8.42 13.57
N SER A 157 -35.87 -7.44 13.30
CA SER A 157 -35.97 -6.25 12.42
C SER A 157 -36.84 -5.10 12.97
N TYR A 158 -36.27 -3.89 13.03
CA TYR A 158 -36.91 -2.62 13.44
C TYR A 158 -37.01 -1.66 12.24
N GLU A 159 -38.05 -0.83 12.20
CA GLU A 159 -38.12 0.38 11.36
C GLU A 159 -39.05 1.42 12.01
N GLU A 160 -38.87 2.70 11.70
CA GLU A 160 -39.47 3.86 12.40
C GLU A 160 -40.72 4.42 11.69
N HIS A 161 -41.50 5.30 12.36
CA HIS A 161 -42.16 6.46 11.73
C HIS A 161 -42.64 7.55 12.72
N ASN A 162 -41.90 8.68 12.73
CA ASN A 162 -42.33 10.09 12.61
C ASN A 162 -43.20 10.84 13.67
N ASP A 163 -42.64 11.98 14.10
CA ASP A 163 -43.25 13.34 14.31
C ASP A 163 -44.19 13.65 15.52
N PRO A 164 -44.30 14.95 15.96
CA PRO A 164 -43.27 15.99 16.10
C PRO A 164 -43.28 16.75 17.47
N ASP A 165 -42.30 17.66 17.60
CA ASP A 165 -42.10 18.79 18.54
C ASP A 165 -43.23 19.25 19.51
N VAL A 166 -42.81 19.66 20.73
CA VAL A 166 -42.95 21.06 21.25
C VAL A 166 -42.19 21.24 22.58
N LYS A 167 -41.55 22.41 22.76
CA LYS A 167 -40.79 22.81 23.96
C LYS A 167 -41.62 23.69 24.91
N TYR A 168 -41.59 23.44 26.23
CA TYR A 168 -41.15 24.45 27.22
C TYR A 168 -40.84 23.90 28.63
N LYS A 169 -40.40 24.79 29.55
CA LYS A 169 -39.82 24.54 30.89
C LYS A 169 -40.64 25.25 32.03
N PRO A 170 -40.23 25.34 33.33
CA PRO A 170 -41.12 24.91 34.43
C PRO A 170 -41.41 25.93 35.58
N ALA A 171 -42.34 25.58 36.49
CA ALA A 171 -42.54 26.17 37.84
C ALA A 171 -43.39 25.19 38.69
N THR A 172 -42.94 24.54 39.79
CA THR A 172 -42.67 24.99 41.19
C THR A 172 -43.90 25.24 42.10
N LYS A 173 -44.07 24.35 43.11
CA LYS A 173 -44.60 24.48 44.50
C LYS A 173 -45.68 25.53 44.86
N ASP A 174 -46.68 25.13 45.65
CA ASP A 174 -46.75 25.49 47.10
C ASP A 174 -47.78 24.67 47.92
N VAL A 175 -48.11 25.08 49.17
CA VAL A 175 -48.35 24.16 50.32
C VAL A 175 -49.56 24.48 51.24
N ASN A 176 -50.25 23.41 51.72
CA ASN A 176 -51.15 23.27 52.90
C ASN A 176 -52.52 23.99 53.02
N LYS A 177 -53.61 23.21 53.21
CA LYS A 177 -54.35 23.02 54.51
C LYS A 177 -55.63 22.17 54.37
N GLY A 178 -55.97 21.36 55.39
CA GLY A 178 -57.32 20.78 55.57
C GLY A 178 -57.41 19.43 56.33
N LEU A 179 -58.28 19.33 57.34
CA LEU A 179 -58.75 18.14 58.11
C LEU A 179 -60.30 18.31 58.32
N PRO A 180 -61.12 17.40 58.93
CA PRO A 180 -60.82 16.26 59.83
C PRO A 180 -61.72 14.98 59.64
N ASN A 181 -61.67 14.06 60.65
CA ASN A 181 -62.65 13.00 61.02
C ASN A 181 -62.77 11.71 60.17
N VAL A 182 -63.26 10.54 60.67
CA VAL A 182 -63.01 9.73 61.90
C VAL A 182 -63.92 8.45 61.85
N GLU A 183 -63.32 7.24 61.82
CA GLU A 183 -63.86 5.88 62.19
C GLU A 183 -65.24 5.39 61.65
N PRO A 184 -65.72 4.12 61.83
CA PRO A 184 -65.22 3.01 62.70
C PRO A 184 -65.22 1.55 62.15
N GLN A 185 -64.59 0.65 62.93
CA GLN A 185 -64.94 -0.78 63.19
C GLN A 185 -64.81 -1.87 62.09
N ALA A 186 -65.00 -3.14 62.50
CA ALA A 186 -64.48 -4.36 61.89
C ALA A 186 -65.29 -5.63 62.28
N ARG A 187 -64.81 -6.83 61.87
CA ARG A 187 -65.33 -8.22 62.08
C ARG A 187 -66.29 -8.72 60.98
N ASP A 188 -66.34 -10.01 60.62
CA ASP A 188 -65.47 -11.18 60.93
C ASP A 188 -65.64 -12.26 59.81
N GLU A 189 -65.07 -13.47 60.02
CA GLU A 189 -65.21 -14.72 59.22
C GLU A 189 -64.23 -14.95 58.04
N LEU A 190 -63.86 -16.19 57.68
CA LEU A 190 -63.44 -17.39 58.44
C LEU A 190 -63.05 -18.48 57.42
N LEU A 191 -61.80 -18.95 57.39
CA LEU A 191 -61.44 -20.24 56.78
C LEU A 191 -60.34 -20.94 57.61
N PRO A 192 -60.38 -22.28 57.75
CA PRO A 192 -59.56 -23.00 58.73
C PRO A 192 -58.13 -23.26 58.27
N ALA A 193 -57.26 -23.50 59.25
CA ALA A 193 -55.84 -23.78 59.03
C ALA A 193 -55.56 -25.12 58.33
N LYS A 194 -54.40 -25.19 57.68
CA LYS A 194 -53.71 -26.43 57.34
C LYS A 194 -52.26 -26.29 57.77
N GLU A 195 -51.75 -27.25 58.52
CA GLU A 195 -50.51 -27.08 59.28
C GLU A 195 -49.21 -27.25 58.46
N ASP A 196 -48.19 -26.60 59.03
CA ASP A 196 -46.74 -26.80 58.91
C ASP A 196 -46.07 -26.67 57.53
N ASN A 197 -45.24 -25.62 57.40
CA ASN A 197 -43.79 -25.79 57.32
C ASN A 197 -43.09 -24.47 57.75
N GLY A 198 -42.64 -24.40 59.00
CA GLY A 198 -41.53 -23.53 59.43
C GLY A 198 -41.58 -22.03 59.09
N ASN A 199 -42.63 -21.31 59.48
CA ASN A 199 -42.69 -19.85 59.26
C ASN A 199 -41.76 -19.07 60.23
N PHE A 200 -40.50 -18.88 59.83
CA PHE A 200 -39.47 -18.14 60.58
C PHE A 200 -39.69 -16.60 60.57
N GLY A 201 -40.82 -16.15 61.12
CA GLY A 201 -41.16 -14.73 61.22
C GLY A 201 -42.08 -14.41 62.40
N LEU A 202 -41.66 -13.47 63.25
CA LEU A 202 -42.52 -12.88 64.28
C LEU A 202 -43.63 -12.05 63.63
N SER A 203 -44.85 -12.11 64.15
CA SER A 203 -45.90 -11.18 63.75
C SER A 203 -45.55 -9.74 64.17
N LEU A 204 -46.17 -8.74 63.54
CA LEU A 204 -45.90 -7.33 63.84
C LEU A 204 -46.06 -7.02 65.34
N ALA A 205 -47.14 -7.50 65.97
CA ALA A 205 -47.42 -7.27 67.39
C ALA A 205 -46.45 -7.97 68.36
N GLU A 206 -45.74 -9.00 67.92
CA GLU A 206 -44.66 -9.65 68.68
C GLU A 206 -43.33 -8.93 68.45
N LEU A 207 -43.03 -8.58 67.20
CA LEU A 207 -41.84 -7.82 66.83
C LEU A 207 -41.79 -6.45 67.50
N GLU A 208 -42.93 -5.77 67.66
CA GLU A 208 -42.99 -4.46 68.33
C GLU A 208 -42.54 -4.49 69.79
N ARG A 209 -42.65 -5.64 70.48
CA ARG A 209 -42.15 -5.82 71.86
C ARG A 209 -40.62 -5.74 71.92
N TYR A 210 -39.93 -6.20 70.87
CA TYR A 210 -38.46 -6.24 70.76
C TYR A 210 -37.89 -5.12 69.86
N LYS A 211 -38.73 -4.40 69.11
CA LYS A 211 -38.38 -3.28 68.21
C LYS A 211 -37.51 -2.19 68.87
N ASN A 212 -37.75 -1.94 70.16
CA ASN A 212 -37.11 -0.94 71.01
C ASN A 212 -36.10 -1.53 72.00
N ASP A 213 -35.80 -2.83 71.94
CA ASP A 213 -34.77 -3.47 72.77
C ASP A 213 -33.43 -2.69 72.69
N PRO A 214 -32.74 -2.43 73.82
CA PRO A 214 -31.54 -1.60 73.82
C PRO A 214 -30.43 -2.10 72.90
N PHE A 215 -30.25 -3.42 72.77
CA PHE A 215 -29.24 -4.01 71.89
C PHE A 215 -29.64 -3.85 70.43
N TRP A 216 -30.84 -4.31 70.05
CA TRP A 216 -31.29 -4.28 68.65
C TRP A 216 -31.51 -2.86 68.12
N ARG A 217 -31.97 -1.93 68.96
CA ARG A 217 -32.09 -0.51 68.62
C ARG A 217 -30.71 0.11 68.37
N THR A 218 -29.74 -0.15 69.25
CA THR A 218 -28.39 0.41 69.13
C THR A 218 -27.66 -0.17 67.92
N LEU A 219 -27.70 -1.48 67.71
CA LEU A 219 -27.11 -2.16 66.55
C LEU A 219 -27.69 -1.63 65.23
N ARG A 220 -29.02 -1.46 65.13
CA ARG A 220 -29.67 -0.91 63.93
C ARG A 220 -29.21 0.52 63.62
N TRP A 221 -29.06 1.37 64.64
CA TRP A 221 -28.55 2.74 64.46
C TRP A 221 -27.07 2.77 64.10
N ILE A 222 -26.23 1.92 64.71
CA ILE A 222 -24.81 1.78 64.35
C ILE A 222 -24.68 1.36 62.88
N LEU A 223 -25.41 0.32 62.44
CA LEU A 223 -25.35 -0.15 61.06
C LEU A 223 -25.87 0.89 60.05
N PHE A 224 -26.94 1.64 60.39
CA PHE A 224 -27.45 2.71 59.53
C PHE A 224 -26.46 3.87 59.39
N VAL A 225 -25.85 4.31 60.49
CA VAL A 225 -24.82 5.37 60.46
C VAL A 225 -23.55 4.88 59.74
N LEU A 226 -23.12 3.64 59.99
CA LEU A 226 -21.99 3.02 59.30
C LEU A 226 -22.21 2.95 57.79
N PHE A 227 -23.41 2.57 57.34
CA PHE A 227 -23.78 2.54 55.92
C PHE A 227 -23.62 3.92 55.27
N TRP A 228 -24.16 4.98 55.88
CA TRP A 228 -24.04 6.33 55.33
C TRP A 228 -22.61 6.87 55.38
N LEU A 229 -21.83 6.56 56.43
CA LEU A 229 -20.41 6.91 56.49
C LEU A 229 -19.59 6.20 55.42
N LEU A 230 -19.82 4.90 55.19
CA LEU A 230 -19.17 4.13 54.12
C LEU A 230 -19.58 4.64 52.73
N TRP A 231 -20.85 5.00 52.53
CA TRP A 231 -21.33 5.56 51.27
C TRP A 231 -20.69 6.92 50.97
N ILE A 232 -20.62 7.81 51.97
CA ILE A 232 -19.94 9.11 51.85
C ILE A 232 -18.44 8.91 51.60
N LEU A 233 -17.79 7.99 52.30
CA LEU A 233 -16.37 7.67 52.11
C LEU A 233 -16.10 7.15 50.69
N MET A 234 -16.94 6.24 50.18
CA MET A 234 -16.83 5.71 48.82
C MET A 234 -17.07 6.79 47.76
N PHE A 235 -18.05 7.68 47.97
CA PHE A 235 -18.34 8.80 47.07
C PHE A 235 -17.18 9.82 47.05
N LEU A 236 -16.63 10.17 48.21
CA LEU A 236 -15.45 11.03 48.32
C LEU A 236 -14.21 10.37 47.70
N ALA A 237 -14.01 9.07 47.89
CA ALA A 237 -12.93 8.32 47.25
C ALA A 237 -13.07 8.30 45.71
N ALA A 238 -14.28 8.13 45.18
CA ALA A 238 -14.54 8.20 43.74
C ALA A 238 -14.24 9.60 43.17
N ILE A 239 -14.69 10.66 43.85
CA ILE A 239 -14.34 12.05 43.48
C ILE A 239 -12.82 12.26 43.53
N LEU A 240 -12.16 11.78 44.59
CA LEU A 240 -10.72 11.93 44.77
C LEU A 240 -9.92 11.17 43.70
N ILE A 241 -10.37 9.97 43.29
CA ILE A 241 -9.77 9.23 42.17
C ILE A 241 -9.93 10.01 40.86
N VAL A 242 -11.10 10.57 40.58
CA VAL A 242 -11.32 11.37 39.35
C VAL A 242 -10.51 12.68 39.35
N ALA A 243 -10.38 13.34 40.51
CA ALA A 243 -9.69 14.62 40.64
C ALA A 243 -8.17 14.51 40.80
N LEU A 244 -7.65 13.39 41.32
CA LEU A 244 -6.21 13.10 41.42
C LEU A 244 -5.69 12.18 40.32
N SER A 245 -6.55 11.57 39.51
CA SER A 245 -6.10 10.93 38.27
C SER A 245 -5.41 12.02 37.43
N PRO A 246 -4.14 11.83 37.03
CA PRO A 246 -3.58 12.70 36.02
C PRO A 246 -4.47 12.60 34.77
N GLY A 247 -4.73 13.73 34.12
CA GLY A 247 -5.33 13.70 32.79
C GLY A 247 -4.43 12.84 31.91
N CYS A 248 -5.00 11.85 31.21
CA CYS A 248 -4.24 11.02 30.30
C CYS A 248 -3.48 11.95 29.34
N ALA A 249 -2.15 11.81 29.27
CA ALA A 249 -1.34 12.62 28.39
C ALA A 249 -1.93 12.52 26.98
N VAL A 250 -2.34 13.66 26.41
CA VAL A 250 -3.01 13.70 25.11
C VAL A 250 -1.96 13.38 24.04
N LYS A 251 -1.75 12.09 23.83
CA LYS A 251 -1.02 11.58 22.68
C LYS A 251 -1.76 12.09 21.45
N VAL A 252 -1.14 13.01 20.73
CA VAL A 252 -1.63 13.45 19.43
C VAL A 252 -1.54 12.22 18.53
N ALA A 253 -2.69 11.56 18.32
CA ALA A 253 -2.77 10.40 17.45
C ALA A 253 -2.36 10.87 16.04
N PRO A 254 -1.28 10.31 15.44
CA PRO A 254 -0.87 10.68 14.10
C PRO A 254 -2.00 10.46 13.09
N SER A 255 -1.94 11.19 11.99
CA SER A 255 -2.95 11.10 10.93
C SER A 255 -3.07 9.67 10.43
N TRP A 256 -4.29 9.25 10.09
CA TRP A 256 -4.66 7.86 9.78
C TRP A 256 -3.71 7.12 8.82
N TRP A 257 -3.08 7.86 7.91
CA TRP A 257 -2.17 7.37 6.89
C TRP A 257 -0.76 7.05 7.42
N GLN A 258 -0.26 7.79 8.41
CA GLN A 258 1.14 7.77 8.85
C GLN A 258 1.59 6.41 9.44
N SER A 259 0.65 5.52 9.77
CA SER A 259 0.93 4.13 10.17
C SER A 259 0.08 3.11 9.40
N ALA A 260 -0.55 3.51 8.29
CA ALA A 260 -1.57 2.72 7.62
C ALA A 260 -1.02 1.41 7.05
N THR A 261 -1.86 0.38 7.11
CA THR A 261 -1.71 -0.82 6.29
C THR A 261 -2.63 -0.64 5.08
N ALA A 262 -2.06 -0.15 3.98
CA ALA A 262 -2.73 0.01 2.70
C ALA A 262 -2.68 -1.30 1.91
N TYR A 263 -3.74 -1.56 1.14
CA TYR A 263 -3.86 -2.76 0.31
C TYR A 263 -4.15 -2.34 -1.14
N HIS A 264 -3.21 -2.63 -2.03
CA HIS A 264 -3.21 -2.22 -3.42
C HIS A 264 -3.88 -3.28 -4.30
N ILE A 265 -5.09 -2.96 -4.75
CA ILE A 265 -5.95 -3.82 -5.56
C ILE A 265 -5.73 -3.49 -7.04
N TRP A 266 -5.40 -4.51 -7.84
CA TRP A 266 -5.58 -4.45 -9.29
C TRP A 266 -7.01 -4.87 -9.64
N THR A 267 -7.91 -3.89 -9.79
CA THR A 267 -9.37 -4.12 -9.89
C THR A 267 -9.76 -5.21 -10.90
N PRO A 268 -9.22 -5.23 -12.14
CA PRO A 268 -9.55 -6.25 -13.16
C PRO A 268 -9.25 -7.71 -12.77
N SER A 269 -8.44 -7.96 -11.73
CA SER A 269 -7.98 -9.30 -11.36
C SER A 269 -8.35 -9.70 -9.93
N PHE A 270 -9.18 -8.90 -9.24
CA PHE A 270 -9.46 -9.08 -7.82
C PHE A 270 -10.69 -9.96 -7.54
N GLN A 271 -11.84 -9.65 -8.14
CA GLN A 271 -13.05 -10.49 -8.10
C GLN A 271 -14.01 -10.09 -9.22
N ASP A 272 -14.46 -11.06 -9.99
CA ASP A 272 -15.57 -10.99 -10.96
C ASP A 272 -16.89 -11.37 -10.24
N SER A 273 -17.94 -10.57 -10.40
CA SER A 273 -19.27 -10.78 -9.80
C SER A 273 -20.37 -11.15 -10.80
N ASP A 274 -20.21 -10.87 -12.11
CA ASP A 274 -21.24 -11.12 -13.14
C ASP A 274 -20.98 -12.39 -13.98
N GLY A 275 -19.76 -12.94 -13.92
CA GLY A 275 -19.31 -14.11 -14.67
C GLY A 275 -18.69 -13.81 -16.04
N ASN A 276 -18.37 -12.56 -16.36
CA ASN A 276 -17.78 -12.17 -17.65
C ASN A 276 -16.27 -12.51 -17.76
N GLY A 277 -15.62 -12.88 -16.66
CA GLY A 277 -14.22 -13.27 -16.61
C GLY A 277 -13.22 -12.16 -16.23
N LEU A 278 -13.71 -10.97 -15.89
CA LEU A 278 -12.94 -9.78 -15.55
C LEU A 278 -13.43 -9.22 -14.20
N GLY A 279 -12.50 -8.78 -13.35
CA GLY A 279 -12.83 -8.25 -12.04
C GLY A 279 -13.47 -6.86 -12.07
N ASP A 280 -14.44 -6.64 -11.19
CA ASP A 280 -15.32 -5.47 -11.16
C ASP A 280 -15.48 -4.89 -9.74
N LEU A 281 -16.13 -3.73 -9.63
CA LEU A 281 -16.28 -3.01 -8.36
C LEU A 281 -17.28 -3.66 -7.38
N ASN A 282 -18.31 -4.35 -7.87
CA ASN A 282 -19.21 -5.11 -7.01
C ASN A 282 -18.52 -6.36 -6.44
N GLY A 283 -17.75 -7.07 -7.26
CA GLY A 283 -16.87 -8.14 -6.80
C GLY A 283 -15.84 -7.64 -5.79
N ALA A 284 -15.27 -6.45 -5.99
CA ALA A 284 -14.38 -5.84 -5.01
C ALA A 284 -15.09 -5.56 -3.67
N VAL A 285 -16.33 -5.03 -3.69
CA VAL A 285 -17.16 -4.81 -2.49
C VAL A 285 -17.38 -6.10 -1.70
N ASP A 286 -17.73 -7.20 -2.37
CA ASP A 286 -17.99 -8.50 -1.73
C ASP A 286 -16.78 -9.02 -0.93
N ARG A 287 -15.57 -8.72 -1.40
CA ARG A 287 -14.30 -9.14 -0.77
C ARG A 287 -13.76 -8.17 0.28
N LEU A 288 -14.32 -6.96 0.44
CA LEU A 288 -13.85 -5.98 1.44
C LEU A 288 -13.92 -6.50 2.89
N GLU A 289 -14.83 -7.43 3.22
CA GLU A 289 -14.87 -8.06 4.54
C GLU A 289 -13.69 -9.02 4.77
N ASN A 290 -13.20 -9.71 3.74
CA ASN A 290 -11.97 -10.51 3.82
C ASN A 290 -10.77 -9.62 4.14
N ILE A 291 -10.65 -8.48 3.45
CA ILE A 291 -9.55 -7.52 3.62
C ILE A 291 -9.60 -6.83 4.98
N ARG A 292 -10.77 -6.32 5.41
CA ARG A 292 -10.99 -5.77 6.75
C ARG A 292 -10.63 -6.78 7.86
N ARG A 293 -10.91 -8.07 7.66
CA ARG A 293 -10.52 -9.14 8.58
C ARG A 293 -9.01 -9.35 8.69
N LEU A 294 -8.19 -8.84 7.78
CA LEU A 294 -6.72 -8.89 7.91
C LEU A 294 -6.19 -7.79 8.84
N GLY A 295 -6.91 -6.68 9.02
CA GLY A 295 -6.40 -5.50 9.73
C GLY A 295 -5.83 -4.42 8.80
N VAL A 296 -6.11 -4.50 7.51
CA VAL A 296 -5.93 -3.42 6.55
C VAL A 296 -6.78 -2.21 6.97
N SER A 297 -6.23 -1.01 6.81
CA SER A 297 -6.87 0.26 7.18
C SER A 297 -7.19 1.15 5.98
N ALA A 298 -6.58 0.91 4.82
CA ALA A 298 -6.83 1.65 3.59
C ALA A 298 -6.83 0.73 2.37
N ILE A 299 -7.69 1.02 1.40
CA ILE A 299 -7.76 0.37 0.10
C ILE A 299 -7.26 1.36 -0.95
N TRP A 300 -6.22 0.99 -1.68
CA TRP A 300 -5.83 1.70 -2.91
C TRP A 300 -6.31 0.84 -4.08
N ALA A 301 -7.29 1.33 -4.83
CA ALA A 301 -7.81 0.63 -6.00
C ALA A 301 -7.31 1.27 -7.29
N SER A 302 -6.82 0.44 -8.23
CA SER A 302 -6.35 0.90 -9.54
C SER A 302 -6.43 -0.22 -10.58
N PRO A 303 -6.76 0.05 -11.85
CA PRO A 303 -7.45 1.24 -12.33
C PRO A 303 -8.84 1.42 -11.67
N LEU A 304 -9.41 2.60 -11.88
CA LEU A 304 -10.81 2.92 -11.59
C LEU A 304 -11.40 3.76 -12.74
N LEU A 305 -10.67 4.79 -13.15
CA LEU A 305 -11.06 5.72 -14.21
C LEU A 305 -11.05 5.08 -15.61
N LEU A 306 -11.95 5.55 -16.47
CA LEU A 306 -12.06 5.14 -17.87
C LEU A 306 -10.77 5.47 -18.64
N SER A 307 -10.09 4.45 -19.17
CA SER A 307 -8.78 4.63 -19.83
C SER A 307 -8.55 3.71 -21.02
N ASP A 308 -7.47 3.98 -21.78
CA ASP A 308 -7.05 3.10 -22.87
C ASP A 308 -6.50 1.77 -22.32
N GLY A 309 -7.40 0.81 -22.11
CA GLY A 309 -7.04 -0.58 -21.78
C GLY A 309 -6.42 -0.74 -20.40
N PHE A 310 -6.97 -0.07 -19.38
CA PHE A 310 -6.46 -0.11 -18.00
C PHE A 310 -5.03 0.44 -17.84
N SER A 311 -4.68 1.43 -18.67
CA SER A 311 -3.45 2.19 -18.56
C SER A 311 -3.68 3.59 -17.99
N ASP A 312 -2.61 4.35 -17.78
CA ASP A 312 -2.62 5.72 -17.26
C ASP A 312 -3.11 6.77 -18.28
N ALA A 313 -3.35 6.36 -19.53
CA ALA A 313 -3.96 7.19 -20.57
C ALA A 313 -5.48 7.33 -20.34
N ILE A 314 -5.86 8.19 -19.40
CA ILE A 314 -7.26 8.47 -19.05
C ILE A 314 -8.02 9.08 -20.23
N ARG A 315 -9.28 8.65 -20.41
CA ARG A 315 -10.22 9.13 -21.44
C ARG A 315 -11.31 10.04 -20.87
N ASP A 316 -11.66 9.85 -19.59
CA ASP A 316 -12.52 10.73 -18.79
C ASP A 316 -12.12 10.60 -17.31
N PHE A 317 -11.79 11.72 -16.65
CA PHE A 317 -11.38 11.78 -15.25
C PHE A 317 -12.53 11.69 -14.23
N ARG A 318 -13.78 11.79 -14.68
CA ARG A 318 -14.99 11.76 -13.83
C ARG A 318 -15.87 10.53 -14.09
N ALA A 319 -15.42 9.60 -14.96
CA ALA A 319 -16.08 8.33 -15.25
C ALA A 319 -15.27 7.12 -14.76
N ILE A 320 -15.96 6.14 -14.19
CA ILE A 320 -15.43 4.78 -13.96
C ILE A 320 -15.28 4.06 -15.32
N ASP A 321 -14.26 3.22 -15.48
CA ASP A 321 -14.13 2.38 -16.67
C ASP A 321 -15.32 1.43 -16.78
N SER A 322 -16.03 1.46 -17.91
CA SER A 322 -17.28 0.73 -18.12
C SER A 322 -17.15 -0.80 -18.09
N LYS A 323 -15.92 -1.33 -18.04
CA LYS A 323 -15.63 -2.75 -17.81
C LYS A 323 -15.58 -3.14 -16.32
N LEU A 324 -15.50 -2.16 -15.42
CA LEU A 324 -15.42 -2.35 -13.96
C LEU A 324 -16.74 -2.03 -13.25
N GLY A 325 -17.69 -1.38 -13.93
CA GLY A 325 -19.00 -0.99 -13.42
C GLY A 325 -19.48 0.33 -14.02
N VAL A 326 -20.54 0.89 -13.47
CA VAL A 326 -20.97 2.28 -13.71
C VAL A 326 -20.51 3.19 -12.56
N ASN A 327 -20.60 4.52 -12.72
CA ASN A 327 -20.22 5.46 -11.65
C ASN A 327 -20.92 5.19 -10.31
N ALA A 328 -22.16 4.68 -10.32
CA ALA A 328 -22.87 4.30 -9.09
C ALA A 328 -22.26 3.09 -8.36
N ASP A 329 -21.56 2.18 -9.06
CA ASP A 329 -20.77 1.12 -8.44
C ASP A 329 -19.50 1.68 -7.80
N GLY A 330 -18.92 2.75 -8.37
CA GLY A 330 -17.85 3.53 -7.77
C GLY A 330 -18.28 4.20 -6.45
N ASP A 331 -19.43 4.89 -6.47
CA ASP A 331 -20.02 5.50 -5.28
C ASP A 331 -20.29 4.45 -4.18
N LYS A 332 -20.90 3.32 -4.57
CA LYS A 332 -21.16 2.16 -3.69
C LYS A 332 -19.86 1.55 -3.13
N PHE A 333 -18.81 1.45 -3.93
CA PHE A 333 -17.50 0.93 -3.50
C PHE A 333 -16.87 1.83 -2.44
N ILE A 334 -16.85 3.15 -2.67
CA ILE A 334 -16.34 4.13 -1.69
C ILE A 334 -17.10 4.01 -0.37
N GLN A 335 -18.44 4.00 -0.42
CA GLN A 335 -19.28 3.85 0.76
C GLN A 335 -19.02 2.51 1.49
N ALA A 336 -18.94 1.39 0.78
CA ALA A 336 -18.71 0.08 1.40
C ALA A 336 -17.30 -0.08 2.02
N VAL A 337 -16.32 0.72 1.60
CA VAL A 337 -15.01 0.84 2.26
C VAL A 337 -15.15 1.64 3.57
N HIS A 338 -15.88 2.75 3.55
CA HIS A 338 -16.14 3.60 4.74
C HIS A 338 -16.99 2.90 5.80
N ASP A 339 -18.05 2.18 5.42
CA ASP A 339 -18.91 1.37 6.30
C ASP A 339 -18.11 0.31 7.10
N LYS A 340 -16.94 -0.06 6.58
CA LYS A 340 -16.01 -1.03 7.18
C LYS A 340 -14.93 -0.38 8.05
N GLY A 341 -14.94 0.95 8.18
CA GLY A 341 -13.95 1.73 8.91
C GLY A 341 -12.60 1.87 8.20
N MET A 342 -12.55 1.57 6.90
CA MET A 342 -11.36 1.71 6.07
C MET A 342 -11.40 3.01 5.26
N ARG A 343 -10.24 3.40 4.73
CA ARG A 343 -10.05 4.57 3.85
C ARG A 343 -9.94 4.15 2.40
N VAL A 344 -10.31 5.00 1.45
CA VAL A 344 -10.17 4.74 0.01
C VAL A 344 -9.20 5.73 -0.64
N VAL A 345 -8.30 5.21 -1.47
CA VAL A 345 -7.34 5.96 -2.27
C VAL A 345 -7.48 5.56 -3.74
N MET A 346 -7.40 6.54 -4.64
CA MET A 346 -7.41 6.32 -6.09
C MET A 346 -6.14 6.85 -6.77
N SER A 347 -5.72 6.21 -7.86
CA SER A 347 -4.74 6.79 -8.77
C SER A 347 -5.40 7.82 -9.70
N ILE A 348 -4.81 9.01 -9.83
CA ILE A 348 -5.14 9.99 -10.87
C ILE A 348 -3.85 10.32 -11.66
N PRO A 349 -3.73 9.83 -12.91
CA PRO A 349 -2.67 10.24 -13.84
C PRO A 349 -2.81 11.72 -14.23
N VAL A 350 -2.22 12.60 -13.43
CA VAL A 350 -2.32 14.06 -13.60
C VAL A 350 -1.51 14.63 -14.77
N SER A 351 -0.53 13.89 -15.28
CA SER A 351 0.45 14.42 -16.25
C SER A 351 0.05 14.24 -17.72
N ILE A 352 -0.85 13.30 -18.02
CA ILE A 352 -1.14 12.79 -19.36
C ILE A 352 -2.63 12.47 -19.53
N THR A 353 -3.08 12.33 -20.78
CA THR A 353 -4.36 11.69 -21.11
C THR A 353 -4.18 10.69 -22.25
N SER A 354 -5.23 9.97 -22.61
CA SER A 354 -5.38 9.39 -23.94
C SER A 354 -5.44 10.49 -25.01
N ASN A 355 -4.99 10.17 -26.23
CA ASN A 355 -5.25 11.00 -27.43
C ASN A 355 -6.70 10.89 -27.95
N GLU A 356 -7.54 10.08 -27.31
CA GLU A 356 -8.99 10.03 -27.50
C GLU A 356 -9.76 10.72 -26.35
N HIS A 357 -9.08 11.35 -25.39
CA HIS A 357 -9.71 12.23 -24.40
C HIS A 357 -10.30 13.47 -25.08
N ASP A 358 -11.50 13.90 -24.67
CA ASP A 358 -12.25 15.02 -25.28
C ASP A 358 -11.38 16.29 -25.40
N TRP A 359 -10.69 16.67 -24.32
CA TRP A 359 -9.75 17.79 -24.31
C TRP A 359 -8.70 17.74 -25.44
N PHE A 360 -8.10 16.59 -25.75
CA PHE A 360 -7.12 16.47 -26.84
C PHE A 360 -7.79 16.57 -28.21
N ILE A 361 -8.98 15.96 -28.35
CA ILE A 361 -9.80 16.03 -29.57
C ILE A 361 -10.24 17.48 -29.86
N ARG A 362 -10.50 18.29 -28.84
CA ARG A 362 -10.81 19.73 -28.98
C ARG A 362 -9.56 20.57 -29.18
N SER A 363 -8.50 20.33 -28.42
CA SER A 363 -7.22 21.06 -28.54
C SER A 363 -6.62 20.95 -29.94
N SER A 364 -6.64 19.74 -30.52
CA SER A 364 -6.21 19.47 -31.91
C SER A 364 -7.12 20.10 -33.00
N LYS A 365 -8.25 20.69 -32.60
CA LYS A 365 -9.22 21.39 -33.45
C LYS A 365 -9.44 22.85 -33.03
N ALA A 366 -8.57 23.42 -32.19
CA ALA A 366 -8.76 24.76 -31.61
C ALA A 366 -8.65 25.93 -32.61
N SER A 367 -8.45 25.65 -33.90
CA SER A 367 -8.70 26.58 -35.01
C SER A 367 -10.19 26.81 -35.28
N LEU A 368 -11.07 25.93 -34.80
CA LEU A 368 -12.52 26.12 -34.78
C LEU A 368 -12.91 26.96 -33.56
N PRO A 369 -13.73 28.03 -33.70
CA PRO A 369 -14.03 28.96 -32.60
C PRO A 369 -14.59 28.30 -31.34
N GLU A 370 -15.43 27.28 -31.47
CA GLU A 370 -16.01 26.52 -30.36
C GLU A 370 -14.98 25.71 -29.56
N ASN A 371 -13.80 25.46 -30.12
CA ASN A 371 -12.69 24.74 -29.50
C ASN A 371 -11.53 25.65 -29.08
N ALA A 372 -11.58 26.96 -29.35
CA ALA A 372 -10.45 27.88 -29.18
C ALA A 372 -9.86 27.87 -27.75
N ASN A 373 -10.71 27.72 -26.73
CA ASN A 373 -10.30 27.66 -25.32
C ASN A 373 -9.40 26.45 -24.99
N TYR A 374 -9.49 25.36 -25.76
CA TYR A 374 -8.69 24.15 -25.56
C TYR A 374 -7.31 24.21 -26.24
N SER A 375 -7.03 25.24 -27.04
CA SER A 375 -5.74 25.43 -27.74
C SER A 375 -4.52 25.25 -26.84
N GLY A 376 -4.60 25.75 -25.60
CA GLY A 376 -3.53 25.69 -24.62
C GLY A 376 -3.50 24.47 -23.71
N TYR A 377 -4.40 23.48 -23.85
CA TYR A 377 -4.46 22.33 -22.93
C TYR A 377 -3.29 21.33 -23.10
N TYR A 378 -2.63 21.33 -24.25
CA TYR A 378 -1.50 20.44 -24.55
C TYR A 378 -0.35 21.22 -25.17
N HIS A 379 0.87 20.67 -25.09
CA HIS A 379 2.07 21.33 -25.59
C HIS A 379 2.28 21.12 -27.09
N TRP A 380 1.60 21.90 -27.92
CA TRP A 380 1.81 21.95 -29.37
C TRP A 380 3.15 22.63 -29.75
N ARG A 381 3.75 22.22 -30.87
CA ARG A 381 5.07 22.66 -31.38
C ARG A 381 5.10 22.68 -32.92
N SER A 382 6.00 23.47 -33.50
CA SER A 382 6.26 23.54 -34.95
C SER A 382 7.31 22.53 -35.45
N SER A 383 7.92 21.76 -34.55
CA SER A 383 8.92 20.73 -34.84
C SER A 383 8.95 19.72 -33.71
N GLY A 384 9.29 18.47 -34.02
CA GLY A 384 9.38 17.37 -33.05
C GLY A 384 10.78 17.14 -32.53
N VAL A 385 10.87 16.47 -31.38
CA VAL A 385 12.09 15.88 -30.81
C VAL A 385 11.75 14.50 -30.27
N GLU A 386 12.22 13.47 -30.97
CA GLU A 386 12.11 12.08 -30.52
C GLU A 386 12.89 11.84 -29.21
N PRO A 387 12.45 10.94 -28.31
CA PRO A 387 11.23 10.12 -28.36
C PRO A 387 9.99 10.80 -27.72
N TYR A 388 9.99 12.12 -27.56
CA TYR A 388 9.03 12.85 -26.72
C TYR A 388 7.95 13.62 -27.50
N MET A 389 8.06 13.70 -28.83
CA MET A 389 7.07 14.38 -29.67
C MET A 389 6.84 13.68 -31.00
N SER A 390 5.57 13.59 -31.39
CA SER A 390 5.13 13.02 -32.67
C SER A 390 4.42 14.07 -33.51
N GLU A 391 4.46 13.91 -34.84
CA GLU A 391 3.66 14.73 -35.74
C GLU A 391 2.17 14.35 -35.62
N PHE A 392 1.31 15.34 -35.47
CA PHE A 392 -0.13 15.11 -35.45
C PHE A 392 -0.66 14.98 -36.87
N ARG A 393 -1.01 13.74 -37.27
CA ARG A 393 -1.80 13.43 -38.49
C ARG A 393 -1.26 14.08 -39.78
N ASN A 394 0.07 14.15 -39.93
CA ASN A 394 0.77 14.72 -41.08
C ASN A 394 0.44 16.23 -41.32
N THR A 395 0.22 17.00 -40.25
CA THR A 395 -0.10 18.44 -40.31
C THR A 395 1.10 19.38 -40.16
N SER A 396 2.31 18.84 -40.04
CA SER A 396 3.54 19.53 -39.63
C SER A 396 3.48 20.22 -38.26
N VAL A 397 2.44 19.96 -37.46
CA VAL A 397 2.33 20.35 -36.06
C VAL A 397 2.63 19.14 -35.19
N TYR A 398 3.48 19.32 -34.19
CA TYR A 398 3.90 18.30 -33.23
C TYR A 398 3.29 18.55 -31.86
N TYR A 399 3.24 17.51 -31.01
CA TYR A 399 2.77 17.60 -29.63
C TYR A 399 3.67 16.78 -28.70
N ILE A 400 3.88 17.24 -27.47
CA ILE A 400 4.61 16.49 -26.45
C ILE A 400 3.72 15.36 -25.89
N HIS A 401 4.31 14.18 -25.73
CA HIS A 401 3.68 13.00 -25.15
C HIS A 401 4.67 12.23 -24.25
N TYR A 402 4.18 11.21 -23.55
CA TYR A 402 5.03 10.29 -22.79
C TYR A 402 6.06 9.60 -23.72
N ALA A 403 7.30 9.40 -23.27
CA ALA A 403 8.39 8.87 -24.10
C ALA A 403 8.00 7.58 -24.84
N ASN A 404 8.18 7.57 -26.17
CA ASN A 404 7.79 6.48 -27.09
C ASN A 404 6.30 6.09 -27.08
N LYS A 405 5.40 6.89 -26.51
CA LYS A 405 3.94 6.64 -26.47
C LYS A 405 3.15 7.81 -27.08
N PRO A 406 3.01 7.90 -28.41
CA PRO A 406 2.29 9.00 -29.06
C PRO A 406 0.81 9.10 -28.66
N ASN A 407 0.20 8.00 -28.22
CA ASN A 407 -1.18 8.00 -27.73
C ASN A 407 -1.35 8.55 -26.30
N TRP A 408 -0.26 8.96 -25.63
CA TRP A 408 -0.26 9.49 -24.26
C TRP A 408 0.18 10.98 -24.23
N PRO A 409 -0.58 11.91 -24.85
CA PRO A 409 -0.24 13.34 -24.90
C PRO A 409 -0.16 13.99 -23.51
N MET A 410 0.80 14.90 -23.34
CA MET A 410 1.16 15.52 -22.07
C MET A 410 0.36 16.81 -21.81
N LEU A 411 -0.23 16.90 -20.62
CA LEU A 411 -1.08 18.01 -20.16
C LEU A 411 -0.25 19.27 -19.84
N ASN A 412 -0.72 20.43 -20.30
CA ASN A 412 -0.02 21.71 -20.12
C ASN A 412 -0.46 22.42 -18.82
N TRP A 413 0.08 21.99 -17.68
CA TRP A 413 -0.24 22.55 -16.36
C TRP A 413 0.05 24.07 -16.20
N GLN A 414 0.80 24.69 -17.12
CA GLN A 414 0.98 26.14 -17.11
C GLN A 414 -0.27 26.89 -17.63
N ASN A 415 -1.20 26.21 -18.30
CA ASN A 415 -2.50 26.76 -18.67
C ASN A 415 -3.46 26.82 -17.46
N SER A 416 -4.00 28.00 -17.17
CA SER A 416 -4.88 28.22 -16.01
C SER A 416 -6.27 27.59 -16.14
N ALA A 417 -6.82 27.47 -17.35
CA ALA A 417 -8.12 26.84 -17.57
C ALA A 417 -8.04 25.30 -17.37
N LEU A 418 -6.96 24.68 -17.85
CA LEU A 418 -6.69 23.26 -17.59
C LEU A 418 -6.42 23.00 -16.10
N ARG A 419 -5.67 23.86 -15.41
CA ARG A 419 -5.50 23.76 -13.95
C ARG A 419 -6.84 23.74 -13.23
N GLN A 420 -7.78 24.63 -13.58
CA GLN A 420 -9.10 24.65 -12.98
C GLN A 420 -9.89 23.36 -13.24
N GLU A 421 -9.91 22.84 -14.47
CA GLU A 421 -10.58 21.56 -14.77
C GLU A 421 -10.00 20.39 -13.96
N MET A 422 -8.68 20.34 -13.76
CA MET A 422 -8.03 19.32 -12.92
C MET A 422 -8.32 19.53 -11.42
N PHE A 423 -8.40 20.77 -10.95
CA PHE A 423 -8.87 21.08 -9.59
C PHE A 423 -10.33 20.64 -9.39
N ASP A 424 -11.20 20.87 -10.37
CA ASP A 424 -12.60 20.43 -10.37
C ASP A 424 -12.73 18.89 -10.43
N VAL A 425 -11.77 18.19 -11.03
CA VAL A 425 -11.63 16.71 -10.95
C VAL A 425 -11.31 16.26 -9.53
N PHE A 426 -10.32 16.88 -8.85
CA PHE A 426 -10.02 16.55 -7.46
C PHE A 426 -11.21 16.84 -6.53
N SER A 427 -11.85 18.00 -6.69
CA SER A 427 -13.06 18.37 -5.94
C SER A 427 -14.19 17.36 -6.10
N TYR A 428 -14.48 16.92 -7.33
CA TYR A 428 -15.47 15.89 -7.61
C TYR A 428 -15.22 14.61 -6.79
N TRP A 429 -13.99 14.10 -6.77
CA TRP A 429 -13.67 12.88 -6.03
C TRP A 429 -13.59 13.07 -4.51
N ILE A 430 -13.24 14.26 -4.01
CA ILE A 430 -13.34 14.61 -2.59
C ILE A 430 -14.80 14.57 -2.13
N ASP A 431 -15.73 15.14 -2.91
CA ASP A 431 -17.16 15.13 -2.59
C ASP A 431 -17.79 13.72 -2.66
N LYS A 432 -17.24 12.83 -3.50
CA LYS A 432 -17.54 11.39 -3.49
C LYS A 432 -17.01 10.65 -2.26
N GLY A 433 -16.14 11.28 -1.46
CA GLY A 433 -15.59 10.71 -0.24
C GLY A 433 -14.23 10.02 -0.39
N VAL A 434 -13.47 10.29 -1.46
CA VAL A 434 -12.10 9.77 -1.59
C VAL A 434 -11.19 10.37 -0.51
N ASP A 435 -10.51 9.52 0.27
CA ASP A 435 -9.65 9.94 1.39
C ASP A 435 -8.21 10.28 0.94
N GLY A 436 -7.82 9.98 -0.30
CA GLY A 436 -6.49 10.32 -0.83
C GLY A 436 -6.27 10.03 -2.31
N PHE A 437 -5.23 10.65 -2.85
CA PHE A 437 -4.86 10.59 -4.26
C PHE A 437 -3.42 10.10 -4.43
N HIS A 438 -3.26 9.16 -5.37
CA HIS A 438 -1.96 8.74 -5.86
C HIS A 438 -1.67 9.36 -7.23
N LEU A 439 -0.49 9.98 -7.39
CA LEU A 439 -0.07 10.65 -8.62
C LEU A 439 1.01 9.84 -9.34
N ASN A 440 0.72 9.45 -10.59
CA ASN A 440 1.68 8.80 -11.49
C ASN A 440 2.44 9.82 -12.35
N ASP A 441 3.63 9.44 -12.81
CA ASP A 441 4.42 10.14 -13.83
C ASP A 441 4.65 11.64 -13.54
N ILE A 442 5.01 12.00 -12.30
CA ILE A 442 5.16 13.42 -11.90
C ILE A 442 6.26 14.18 -12.68
N GLU A 443 7.23 13.46 -13.25
CA GLU A 443 8.22 13.93 -14.24
C GLU A 443 7.62 14.52 -15.53
N TYR A 444 6.32 14.33 -15.75
CA TYR A 444 5.57 14.82 -16.91
C TYR A 444 4.57 15.95 -16.55
N LEU A 445 4.45 16.35 -15.27
CA LEU A 445 3.67 17.55 -14.88
C LEU A 445 4.23 18.84 -15.50
N ALA A 446 5.56 18.91 -15.65
CA ALA A 446 6.23 19.95 -16.42
C ALA A 446 7.57 19.44 -16.96
N ARG A 447 7.87 19.74 -18.22
CA ARG A 447 9.14 19.38 -18.90
C ARG A 447 9.73 20.59 -19.61
N ILE A 448 11.02 20.55 -19.90
CA ILE A 448 11.68 21.61 -20.69
C ILE A 448 11.13 21.65 -22.13
N SER A 449 11.38 22.73 -22.87
CA SER A 449 10.67 23.07 -24.12
C SER A 449 10.73 22.00 -25.22
N ASN A 450 11.80 21.21 -25.26
CA ASN A 450 12.05 20.08 -26.16
C ASN A 450 11.57 18.71 -25.63
N GLY A 451 10.92 18.67 -24.46
CA GLY A 451 10.43 17.45 -23.81
C GLY A 451 11.50 16.54 -23.18
N SER A 452 12.81 16.81 -23.34
CA SER A 452 13.84 15.79 -23.05
C SER A 452 14.16 15.59 -21.57
N ALA A 453 13.77 16.51 -20.68
CA ALA A 453 14.00 16.42 -19.24
C ALA A 453 12.83 17.01 -18.41
N PRO A 454 12.62 16.54 -17.16
CA PRO A 454 11.67 17.16 -16.21
C PRO A 454 12.07 18.61 -15.88
N ASN A 455 11.09 19.47 -15.63
CA ASN A 455 11.29 20.85 -15.17
C ASN A 455 10.94 20.96 -13.68
N TRP A 456 11.84 20.47 -12.82
CA TRP A 456 11.58 20.30 -11.38
C TRP A 456 10.99 21.54 -10.66
N PRO A 457 11.47 22.78 -10.85
CA PRO A 457 10.84 23.95 -10.23
C PRO A 457 9.36 24.11 -10.60
N ALA A 458 8.99 23.89 -11.87
CA ALA A 458 7.60 23.96 -12.31
C ALA A 458 6.76 22.74 -11.87
N ILE A 459 7.39 21.56 -11.69
CA ILE A 459 6.73 20.40 -11.07
C ILE A 459 6.39 20.71 -9.61
N TYR A 460 7.33 21.29 -8.86
CA TYR A 460 7.15 21.65 -7.45
C TYR A 460 6.07 22.74 -7.24
N ASP A 461 6.02 23.75 -8.10
CA ASP A 461 4.93 24.72 -8.09
C ASP A 461 3.57 24.08 -8.38
N VAL A 462 3.49 23.14 -9.34
CA VAL A 462 2.25 22.40 -9.65
C VAL A 462 1.82 21.47 -8.51
N LEU A 463 2.74 20.79 -7.84
CA LEU A 463 2.43 19.95 -6.68
C LEU A 463 1.89 20.78 -5.50
N ARG A 464 2.45 21.97 -5.27
CA ARG A 464 1.95 22.91 -4.24
C ARG A 464 0.58 23.45 -4.61
N ASP A 465 0.37 23.88 -5.84
CA ASP A 465 -0.93 24.30 -6.37
C ASP A 465 -2.02 23.21 -6.16
N ILE A 466 -1.69 21.94 -6.42
CA ILE A 466 -2.58 20.79 -6.19
C ILE A 466 -2.87 20.59 -4.70
N LYS A 467 -1.86 20.67 -3.81
CA LYS A 467 -2.06 20.58 -2.35
C LYS A 467 -2.93 21.71 -1.83
N ASP A 468 -2.60 22.95 -2.19
CA ASP A 468 -3.30 24.16 -1.73
C ASP A 468 -4.77 24.11 -2.13
N HIS A 469 -5.10 23.62 -3.34
CA HIS A 469 -6.49 23.36 -3.73
C HIS A 469 -7.14 22.24 -2.90
N ILE A 470 -6.51 21.07 -2.81
CA ILE A 470 -7.09 19.90 -2.10
C ILE A 470 -7.35 20.22 -0.63
N GLU A 471 -6.41 20.85 0.08
CA GLU A 471 -6.59 21.20 1.50
C GLU A 471 -7.57 22.38 1.67
N THR A 472 -7.58 23.35 0.76
CA THR A 472 -8.60 24.42 0.76
C THR A 472 -10.00 23.90 0.47
N TYR A 473 -10.15 22.89 -0.39
CA TYR A 473 -11.43 22.32 -0.77
C TYR A 473 -11.96 21.34 0.27
N ALA A 474 -11.12 20.42 0.76
CA ALA A 474 -11.51 19.45 1.78
C ALA A 474 -12.00 20.12 3.07
N ASN A 475 -11.39 21.23 3.49
CA ASN A 475 -11.86 22.00 4.65
C ASN A 475 -13.26 22.63 4.45
N LYS A 476 -13.68 22.88 3.20
CA LYS A 476 -14.97 23.51 2.84
C LYS A 476 -16.06 22.52 2.47
N SER A 477 -15.71 21.35 1.91
CA SER A 477 -16.66 20.32 1.48
C SER A 477 -17.35 19.69 2.69
N GLU A 478 -18.68 19.58 2.64
CA GLU A 478 -19.49 18.95 3.71
C GLU A 478 -19.10 17.47 3.91
N THR A 479 -18.70 16.78 2.84
CA THR A 479 -18.23 15.39 2.89
C THR A 479 -16.85 15.25 3.55
N ALA A 480 -15.98 16.25 3.44
CA ALA A 480 -14.56 16.14 3.78
C ALA A 480 -14.07 17.05 4.92
N SER A 481 -14.88 17.98 5.43
CA SER A 481 -14.44 18.94 6.45
C SER A 481 -13.87 18.24 7.69
N GLY A 482 -12.67 18.66 8.10
CA GLY A 482 -11.92 18.05 9.20
C GLY A 482 -11.21 16.71 8.88
N LYS A 483 -11.32 16.18 7.66
CA LYS A 483 -10.56 15.00 7.21
C LYS A 483 -9.25 15.42 6.52
N LYS A 484 -8.13 14.80 6.90
CA LYS A 484 -6.88 14.90 6.12
C LYS A 484 -6.97 14.01 4.88
N ILE A 485 -7.16 14.65 3.73
CA ILE A 485 -6.96 14.04 2.41
C ILE A 485 -5.46 13.97 2.12
N ILE A 486 -4.98 12.81 1.67
CA ILE A 486 -3.54 12.61 1.40
C ILE A 486 -3.19 12.71 -0.08
N ILE A 487 -1.95 13.10 -0.36
CA ILE A 487 -1.38 13.08 -1.71
C ILE A 487 0.00 12.38 -1.64
N TYR A 488 0.20 11.32 -2.42
CA TYR A 488 1.51 10.69 -2.58
C TYR A 488 1.78 10.32 -4.04
N ALA A 489 3.03 10.00 -4.36
CA ALA A 489 3.44 9.66 -5.73
C ALA A 489 4.43 8.49 -5.78
N SER A 490 4.34 7.70 -6.84
CA SER A 490 5.41 6.84 -7.32
C SER A 490 6.50 7.69 -7.96
N ARG A 491 7.77 7.43 -7.60
CA ARG A 491 8.92 7.95 -8.34
C ARG A 491 10.10 6.98 -8.27
N ASP A 492 10.42 6.37 -9.41
CA ASP A 492 11.58 5.50 -9.56
C ASP A 492 12.88 6.26 -9.29
N ASN A 493 13.77 5.68 -8.47
CA ASN A 493 15.09 6.21 -8.16
C ASN A 493 15.10 7.65 -7.57
N ALA A 494 14.04 8.07 -6.88
CA ALA A 494 14.03 9.31 -6.09
C ALA A 494 15.17 9.26 -5.04
N LYS A 495 16.12 10.20 -5.11
CA LYS A 495 17.16 10.32 -4.08
C LYS A 495 16.59 10.90 -2.79
N GLU A 496 17.36 10.83 -1.72
CA GLU A 496 17.05 11.48 -0.43
C GLU A 496 16.65 12.95 -0.59
N ASN A 497 17.47 13.75 -1.28
CA ASN A 497 17.17 15.17 -1.53
C ASN A 497 15.96 15.38 -2.47
N ASP A 498 15.68 14.44 -3.39
CA ASP A 498 14.43 14.48 -4.17
C ASP A 498 13.22 14.27 -3.26
N LYS A 499 13.25 13.27 -2.37
CA LYS A 499 12.16 12.97 -1.42
C LYS A 499 11.91 14.15 -0.47
N LYS A 500 12.96 14.81 0.05
CA LYS A 500 12.85 16.04 0.85
C LYS A 500 12.17 17.18 0.07
N GLN A 501 12.59 17.43 -1.17
CA GLN A 501 12.01 18.50 -2.00
C GLN A 501 10.55 18.19 -2.40
N LEU A 502 10.23 16.95 -2.72
CA LEU A 502 8.86 16.52 -3.06
C LEU A 502 7.90 16.63 -1.87
N ALA A 503 8.34 16.27 -0.66
CA ALA A 503 7.57 16.47 0.57
C ALA A 503 7.32 17.96 0.85
N ALA A 504 8.38 18.78 0.78
CA ALA A 504 8.28 20.23 0.92
C ALA A 504 7.43 20.91 -0.18
N SER A 505 7.31 20.28 -1.35
CA SER A 505 6.46 20.73 -2.47
C SER A 505 5.01 20.25 -2.35
N GLY A 506 4.68 19.48 -1.31
CA GLY A 506 3.31 19.23 -0.89
C GLY A 506 2.85 17.78 -0.88
N LEU A 507 3.66 16.82 -1.37
CA LEU A 507 3.35 15.41 -1.18
C LEU A 507 3.46 15.03 0.31
N ASP A 508 2.48 14.29 0.83
CA ASP A 508 2.51 13.78 2.19
C ASP A 508 3.45 12.55 2.29
N SER A 509 3.71 11.84 1.19
CA SER A 509 4.74 10.80 1.08
C SER A 509 5.21 10.57 -0.37
N VAL A 510 6.33 9.87 -0.53
CA VAL A 510 6.85 9.33 -1.80
C VAL A 510 7.19 7.86 -1.57
N ILE A 511 6.81 6.98 -2.49
CA ILE A 511 6.97 5.53 -2.30
C ILE A 511 8.45 5.11 -2.36
N ASN A 512 8.89 4.34 -1.35
CA ASN A 512 10.20 3.71 -1.26
C ASN A 512 10.24 2.41 -2.07
N TYR A 513 10.55 2.52 -3.36
CA TYR A 513 10.66 1.38 -4.29
C TYR A 513 11.97 0.59 -4.21
N GLU A 514 12.94 1.03 -3.42
CA GLU A 514 14.27 0.43 -3.33
C GLU A 514 14.23 -1.08 -3.05
N LEU A 515 13.30 -1.52 -2.19
CA LEU A 515 13.12 -2.91 -1.77
C LEU A 515 12.20 -3.72 -2.71
N GLY A 516 11.41 -3.06 -3.55
CA GLY A 516 10.55 -3.71 -4.55
C GLY A 516 11.33 -4.46 -5.63
N MET A 517 12.56 -4.02 -5.91
CA MET A 517 13.45 -4.60 -6.93
C MET A 517 14.37 -5.73 -6.41
N VAL A 518 14.32 -6.08 -5.13
CA VAL A 518 15.15 -7.15 -4.53
C VAL A 518 14.72 -8.54 -5.06
N GLY A 519 15.69 -9.38 -5.41
CA GLY A 519 15.45 -10.73 -5.95
C GLY A 519 16.67 -11.66 -5.98
N LYS A 520 16.58 -12.75 -6.76
CA LYS A 520 17.56 -13.84 -6.84
C LYS A 520 18.96 -13.44 -7.33
N ALA A 521 19.07 -12.35 -8.10
CA ALA A 521 20.29 -11.92 -8.78
C ALA A 521 20.40 -10.39 -8.68
N ASN A 522 20.59 -9.86 -7.46
CA ASN A 522 20.44 -8.43 -7.18
C ASN A 522 21.41 -7.56 -7.98
N GLN A 523 20.89 -6.81 -8.96
CA GLN A 523 21.67 -5.85 -9.75
C GLN A 523 21.68 -4.43 -9.14
N ILE A 524 20.96 -4.22 -8.03
CA ILE A 524 20.65 -2.91 -7.43
C ILE A 524 21.52 -2.54 -6.22
N CYS A 525 22.15 -3.52 -5.60
CA CYS A 525 23.05 -3.36 -4.45
C CYS A 525 24.51 -3.43 -4.90
N TYR A 526 25.43 -2.87 -4.10
CA TYR A 526 26.83 -2.65 -4.47
C TYR A 526 27.84 -3.50 -3.69
N SER A 527 27.48 -3.99 -2.50
CA SER A 527 28.45 -4.68 -1.61
C SER A 527 28.12 -6.15 -1.35
N ASN A 528 26.84 -6.50 -1.27
CA ASN A 528 26.37 -7.85 -0.89
C ASN A 528 25.53 -8.54 -2.00
N GLU A 529 25.92 -8.35 -3.27
CA GLU A 529 25.12 -8.65 -4.47
C GLU A 529 24.54 -10.08 -4.51
N ASP A 530 25.29 -11.09 -4.04
CA ASP A 530 24.94 -12.50 -4.07
C ASP A 530 23.81 -12.93 -3.11
N SER A 531 23.31 -12.04 -2.22
CA SER A 531 22.32 -12.43 -1.20
C SER A 531 21.18 -11.43 -1.01
N ILE A 532 19.97 -11.97 -0.80
CA ILE A 532 18.77 -11.18 -0.50
C ILE A 532 18.90 -10.48 0.84
N ALA A 533 19.35 -11.17 1.90
CA ALA A 533 19.57 -10.55 3.21
C ALA A 533 20.56 -9.40 3.15
N GLY A 534 21.69 -9.56 2.46
CA GLY A 534 22.69 -8.51 2.35
C GLY A 534 22.24 -7.30 1.56
N CYS A 535 21.47 -7.50 0.47
CA CYS A 535 20.91 -6.40 -0.30
C CYS A 535 19.77 -5.67 0.46
N VAL A 536 18.92 -6.41 1.17
CA VAL A 536 17.88 -5.85 2.06
C VAL A 536 18.50 -5.08 3.22
N HIS A 537 19.58 -5.58 3.81
CA HIS A 537 20.32 -4.94 4.90
C HIS A 537 21.02 -3.66 4.46
N GLU A 538 21.69 -3.68 3.31
CA GLU A 538 22.32 -2.51 2.66
C GLU A 538 21.26 -1.40 2.46
N LEU A 539 20.14 -1.71 1.81
CA LEU A 539 19.08 -0.73 1.50
C LEU A 539 18.31 -0.24 2.73
N LEU A 540 18.03 -1.10 3.72
CA LEU A 540 17.33 -0.67 4.94
C LEU A 540 18.21 0.13 5.89
N SER A 541 19.52 -0.12 5.94
CA SER A 541 20.43 0.64 6.80
C SER A 541 20.43 2.12 6.41
N ASP A 542 20.56 2.41 5.10
CA ASP A 542 20.57 3.77 4.58
C ASP A 542 19.18 4.43 4.69
N VAL A 543 18.12 3.77 4.19
CA VAL A 543 16.79 4.40 4.08
C VAL A 543 16.13 4.59 5.46
N LEU A 544 16.37 3.71 6.45
CA LEU A 544 15.89 3.93 7.82
C LEU A 544 16.63 5.07 8.52
N ALA A 545 17.93 5.25 8.27
CA ALA A 545 18.67 6.41 8.79
C ALA A 545 18.17 7.72 8.18
N PHE A 546 17.99 7.76 6.85
CA PHE A 546 17.42 8.92 6.15
C PHE A 546 16.08 9.38 6.74
N HIS A 547 15.12 8.47 6.95
CA HIS A 547 13.80 8.82 7.50
C HIS A 547 13.85 9.17 8.99
N LYS A 548 14.80 8.63 9.76
CA LYS A 548 14.99 9.00 11.17
C LYS A 548 15.53 10.44 11.31
N ASP A 549 16.42 10.84 10.42
CA ASP A 549 17.01 12.19 10.41
C ASP A 549 16.15 13.22 9.63
N ASN A 550 14.96 12.82 9.15
CA ASN A 550 14.04 13.65 8.35
C ASN A 550 12.57 13.29 8.64
N ASP A 551 12.09 13.61 9.84
CA ASP A 551 10.73 13.35 10.33
C ASP A 551 9.62 13.90 9.43
N GLN A 552 9.90 15.00 8.72
CA GLN A 552 9.00 15.61 7.74
C GLN A 552 8.77 14.74 6.49
N VAL A 553 9.56 13.70 6.25
CA VAL A 553 9.43 12.77 5.12
C VAL A 553 8.95 11.42 5.64
N ILE A 554 7.63 11.26 5.79
CA ILE A 554 7.04 10.00 6.29
C ILE A 554 7.27 8.88 5.26
N PRO A 555 7.88 7.74 5.65
CA PRO A 555 8.11 6.61 4.73
C PRO A 555 6.80 5.94 4.29
N MET A 556 6.77 5.51 3.03
CA MET A 556 5.77 4.61 2.49
C MET A 556 6.45 3.46 1.73
N TRP A 557 6.28 2.23 2.20
CA TRP A 557 6.97 1.06 1.66
C TRP A 557 6.07 0.26 0.74
N GLU A 558 6.56 -0.06 -0.46
CA GLU A 558 5.87 -0.94 -1.41
C GLU A 558 6.84 -2.01 -1.92
N PHE A 559 6.50 -3.28 -1.72
CA PHE A 559 7.33 -4.40 -2.16
C PHE A 559 6.77 -5.04 -3.45
N GLY A 560 5.45 -5.19 -3.60
CA GLY A 560 4.80 -5.62 -4.83
C GLY A 560 4.00 -4.49 -5.48
N SER A 561 3.80 -4.54 -6.80
CA SER A 561 2.92 -3.62 -7.51
C SER A 561 2.45 -4.22 -8.85
N PRO A 562 1.46 -3.61 -9.55
CA PRO A 562 1.05 -4.03 -10.88
C PRO A 562 2.15 -3.99 -11.96
N SER A 563 3.32 -3.44 -11.65
CA SER A 563 4.45 -3.29 -12.59
C SER A 563 5.68 -4.11 -12.19
N LEU A 564 5.68 -4.75 -11.02
CA LEU A 564 6.80 -5.55 -10.49
C LEU A 564 6.45 -7.05 -10.47
N PRO A 565 7.40 -7.96 -10.79
CA PRO A 565 7.23 -9.39 -10.55
C PRO A 565 6.89 -9.67 -9.08
N ARG A 566 5.97 -10.59 -8.83
CA ARG A 566 5.49 -10.93 -7.49
C ARG A 566 6.63 -11.42 -6.61
N LEU A 567 6.57 -11.03 -5.33
CA LEU A 567 7.59 -11.28 -4.32
C LEU A 567 8.03 -12.76 -4.32
N THR A 568 7.09 -13.71 -4.34
CA THR A 568 7.33 -15.16 -4.35
C THR A 568 8.04 -15.69 -5.59
N SER A 569 7.96 -15.00 -6.74
CA SER A 569 8.68 -15.38 -7.95
C SER A 569 10.12 -14.86 -7.97
N ARG A 570 10.32 -13.63 -7.49
CA ARG A 570 11.62 -12.93 -7.60
C ARG A 570 12.64 -13.35 -6.55
N VAL A 571 12.23 -13.88 -5.39
CA VAL A 571 13.13 -14.36 -4.31
C VAL A 571 13.31 -15.88 -4.30
N GLN A 572 14.34 -16.41 -3.64
CA GLN A 572 14.76 -17.81 -3.82
C GLN A 572 13.72 -18.83 -3.33
N SER A 573 12.89 -18.50 -2.33
CA SER A 573 11.81 -19.36 -1.85
C SER A 573 10.59 -18.60 -1.32
N ALA A 574 9.46 -19.30 -1.23
CA ALA A 574 8.24 -18.73 -0.63
C ALA A 574 8.40 -18.32 0.85
N LYS A 575 9.36 -18.90 1.60
CA LYS A 575 9.63 -18.47 2.99
C LYS A 575 10.40 -17.15 3.03
N GLN A 576 11.30 -16.92 2.08
CA GLN A 576 11.95 -15.62 1.92
C GLN A 576 10.94 -14.53 1.53
N ALA A 577 9.92 -14.87 0.73
CA ALA A 577 8.80 -13.97 0.46
C ALA A 577 7.99 -13.67 1.73
N GLU A 578 7.58 -14.71 2.48
CA GLU A 578 6.87 -14.53 3.76
C GLU A 578 7.68 -13.69 4.76
N MET A 579 9.00 -13.90 4.86
CA MET A 579 9.90 -13.07 5.67
C MET A 579 9.92 -11.61 5.24
N LEU A 580 9.87 -11.31 3.94
CA LEU A 580 9.87 -9.93 3.44
C LEU A 580 8.52 -9.25 3.67
N THR A 581 7.40 -9.93 3.46
CA THR A 581 6.08 -9.43 3.87
C THR A 581 6.03 -9.18 5.39
N MET A 582 6.61 -10.09 6.18
CA MET A 582 6.70 -9.93 7.65
C MET A 582 7.62 -8.78 8.07
N LEU A 583 8.73 -8.57 7.35
CA LEU A 583 9.67 -7.45 7.55
C LEU A 583 9.01 -6.11 7.25
N GLN A 584 8.32 -5.99 6.11
CA GLN A 584 7.58 -4.78 5.73
C GLN A 584 6.54 -4.43 6.80
N LEU A 585 5.79 -5.40 7.32
CA LEU A 585 4.84 -5.21 8.43
C LEU A 585 5.49 -4.70 9.74
N LEU A 586 6.81 -4.80 9.90
CA LEU A 586 7.57 -4.22 11.01
C LEU A 586 8.22 -2.85 10.71
N LEU A 587 8.23 -2.35 9.47
CA LEU A 587 8.82 -1.04 9.14
C LEU A 587 7.98 0.15 9.68
N PRO A 588 8.58 1.32 9.97
CA PRO A 588 7.85 2.52 10.39
C PRO A 588 7.08 3.15 9.22
N GLY A 589 6.06 3.95 9.48
CA GLY A 589 5.33 4.67 8.41
C GLY A 589 4.19 3.87 7.76
N THR A 590 3.92 4.18 6.48
CA THR A 590 2.87 3.56 5.67
C THR A 590 3.38 2.28 5.01
N ASN A 591 2.58 1.21 4.97
CA ASN A 591 2.90 0.01 4.20
C ASN A 591 1.83 -0.25 3.13
N SER A 592 2.25 -0.33 1.86
CA SER A 592 1.44 -0.76 0.71
C SER A 592 1.72 -2.23 0.39
N PHE A 593 0.69 -3.06 0.40
CA PHE A 593 0.76 -4.48 0.03
C PHE A 593 -0.07 -4.74 -1.22
N TYR A 594 0.54 -5.34 -2.23
CA TYR A 594 -0.15 -5.70 -3.47
C TYR A 594 -0.95 -7.00 -3.29
N TYR A 595 -2.17 -7.04 -3.85
CA TYR A 595 -3.08 -8.16 -3.60
C TYR A 595 -2.44 -9.53 -3.92
N GLY A 596 -2.54 -10.47 -2.99
CA GLY A 596 -1.92 -11.79 -3.08
C GLY A 596 -0.54 -11.90 -2.42
N GLU A 597 0.12 -10.81 -2.04
CA GLU A 597 1.36 -10.87 -1.24
C GLU A 597 1.13 -11.44 0.18
N GLU A 598 -0.10 -11.32 0.70
CA GLU A 598 -0.47 -11.83 2.01
C GLU A 598 -0.69 -13.35 2.05
N ILE A 599 -0.97 -13.97 0.89
CA ILE A 599 -1.02 -15.43 0.70
C ILE A 599 0.22 -15.99 -0.02
N GLY A 600 1.09 -15.14 -0.56
CA GLY A 600 2.30 -15.52 -1.28
C GLY A 600 2.09 -15.92 -2.75
N MET A 601 1.13 -15.33 -3.46
CA MET A 601 0.86 -15.61 -4.88
C MET A 601 2.12 -15.52 -5.76
N HIS A 602 2.26 -16.49 -6.67
CA HIS A 602 3.25 -16.47 -7.75
C HIS A 602 2.77 -15.61 -8.94
N ASP A 603 3.73 -15.19 -9.78
CA ASP A 603 3.43 -14.72 -11.12
C ASP A 603 2.88 -15.86 -11.99
N LEU A 604 2.02 -15.52 -12.96
CA LEU A 604 1.67 -16.42 -14.05
C LEU A 604 2.90 -16.73 -14.92
N ARG A 605 2.74 -17.68 -15.85
CA ARG A 605 3.76 -17.99 -16.85
C ARG A 605 3.95 -16.82 -17.83
N ASN A 606 5.18 -16.66 -18.33
CA ASN A 606 5.54 -15.62 -19.31
C ASN A 606 4.85 -15.77 -20.69
N ASP A 607 4.18 -16.88 -20.96
CA ASP A 607 3.37 -17.13 -22.17
C ASP A 607 1.86 -16.90 -21.95
N SER A 608 1.47 -16.33 -20.81
CA SER A 608 0.11 -15.88 -20.51
C SER A 608 -0.31 -14.67 -21.36
N ALA A 609 -1.61 -14.53 -21.63
CA ALA A 609 -2.18 -13.30 -22.19
C ALA A 609 -2.35 -12.20 -21.13
N THR A 610 -2.35 -12.58 -19.84
CA THR A 610 -2.35 -11.66 -18.69
C THR A 610 -0.89 -11.33 -18.32
N PRO A 611 -0.52 -10.06 -18.05
CA PRO A 611 0.83 -9.75 -17.54
C PRO A 611 1.12 -10.55 -16.26
N PRO A 612 2.32 -11.18 -16.10
CA PRO A 612 2.53 -12.25 -15.12
C PRO A 612 2.10 -11.92 -13.68
N GLN A 613 2.42 -10.72 -13.21
CA GLN A 613 2.09 -10.22 -11.87
C GLN A 613 0.60 -9.90 -11.66
N ARG A 614 -0.19 -9.77 -12.74
CA ARG A 614 -1.62 -9.37 -12.73
C ARG A 614 -2.60 -10.56 -12.81
N GLY A 615 -2.14 -11.78 -12.54
CA GLY A 615 -2.99 -12.97 -12.47
C GLY A 615 -4.07 -12.88 -11.38
N ALA A 616 -5.18 -13.59 -11.60
CA ALA A 616 -6.37 -13.53 -10.77
C ALA A 616 -6.13 -13.92 -9.30
N MET A 617 -6.82 -13.22 -8.39
CA MET A 617 -6.73 -13.46 -6.94
C MET A 617 -7.24 -14.86 -6.56
N GLN A 618 -6.52 -15.52 -5.65
CA GLN A 618 -6.75 -16.93 -5.31
C GLN A 618 -7.55 -17.02 -3.99
N TRP A 619 -8.88 -16.99 -4.09
CA TRP A 619 -9.77 -16.94 -2.94
C TRP A 619 -10.03 -18.31 -2.29
N ASP A 620 -10.25 -19.35 -3.10
CA ASP A 620 -10.55 -20.72 -2.64
C ASP A 620 -10.07 -21.78 -3.68
N ASP A 621 -10.43 -23.05 -3.48
CA ASP A 621 -10.03 -24.18 -4.35
C ASP A 621 -11.03 -24.50 -5.47
N SER A 622 -12.07 -23.67 -5.64
CA SER A 622 -13.15 -23.88 -6.61
C SER A 622 -12.75 -23.48 -8.05
N LYS A 623 -13.74 -23.44 -8.97
CA LYS A 623 -13.52 -23.02 -10.36
C LYS A 623 -12.89 -21.62 -10.38
N ASN A 624 -11.82 -21.46 -11.15
CA ASN A 624 -11.05 -20.21 -11.24
C ASN A 624 -10.63 -19.64 -9.87
N ALA A 625 -10.34 -20.50 -8.88
CA ALA A 625 -9.98 -20.10 -7.51
C ALA A 625 -11.01 -19.22 -6.78
N GLY A 626 -12.29 -19.26 -7.18
CA GLY A 626 -13.33 -18.37 -6.65
C GLY A 626 -13.26 -16.92 -7.16
N PHE A 627 -12.34 -16.58 -8.06
CA PHE A 627 -12.26 -15.25 -8.69
C PHE A 627 -13.42 -15.00 -9.66
N SER A 628 -13.86 -16.02 -10.42
CA SER A 628 -14.84 -15.87 -11.50
C SER A 628 -15.64 -17.15 -11.72
N SER A 629 -16.93 -17.03 -12.06
CA SER A 629 -17.77 -18.16 -12.46
C SER A 629 -17.60 -18.57 -13.94
N ALA A 630 -16.92 -17.76 -14.76
CA ALA A 630 -16.76 -17.95 -16.21
C ALA A 630 -16.17 -19.31 -16.60
N ASP A 631 -16.56 -19.88 -17.75
CA ASP A 631 -15.95 -21.11 -18.29
C ASP A 631 -14.50 -20.90 -18.76
N LYS A 632 -14.18 -19.69 -19.22
CA LYS A 632 -12.82 -19.23 -19.45
C LYS A 632 -12.75 -17.74 -19.06
N PRO A 633 -12.17 -17.38 -17.90
CA PRO A 633 -12.02 -15.99 -17.53
C PRO A 633 -11.06 -15.25 -18.50
N GLN A 634 -11.19 -13.92 -18.55
CA GLN A 634 -10.30 -13.06 -19.34
C GLN A 634 -8.95 -12.89 -18.63
N VAL A 635 -8.95 -12.85 -17.30
CA VAL A 635 -7.75 -12.92 -16.47
C VAL A 635 -7.42 -14.37 -16.12
N GLU A 636 -6.16 -14.75 -16.33
CA GLU A 636 -5.70 -16.10 -16.05
C GLU A 636 -5.41 -16.32 -14.54
N VAL A 637 -5.65 -17.55 -14.07
CA VAL A 637 -5.47 -17.99 -12.67
C VAL A 637 -4.26 -18.92 -12.61
N ASP A 638 -3.33 -18.69 -11.68
CA ASP A 638 -2.16 -19.56 -11.53
C ASP A 638 -2.57 -20.97 -11.02
N PRO A 639 -2.08 -22.08 -11.63
CA PRO A 639 -2.46 -23.44 -11.23
C PRO A 639 -2.18 -23.85 -9.77
N SER A 640 -1.40 -23.08 -9.00
CA SER A 640 -1.15 -23.36 -7.57
C SER A 640 -2.33 -23.05 -6.64
N TYR A 641 -3.41 -22.43 -7.13
CA TYR A 641 -4.55 -21.99 -6.31
C TYR A 641 -5.15 -23.07 -5.40
N LYS A 642 -5.12 -24.34 -5.80
CA LYS A 642 -5.58 -25.48 -4.97
C LYS A 642 -4.71 -25.81 -3.74
N LYS A 643 -3.66 -25.02 -3.51
CA LYS A 643 -2.75 -25.08 -2.35
C LYS A 643 -2.42 -23.71 -1.78
N ILE A 644 -2.48 -22.67 -2.62
CA ILE A 644 -2.24 -21.27 -2.26
C ILE A 644 -3.55 -20.52 -2.49
N ASN A 645 -4.41 -20.47 -1.47
CA ASN A 645 -5.62 -19.65 -1.54
C ASN A 645 -5.98 -19.09 -0.15
N TRP A 646 -6.74 -18.00 -0.18
CA TRP A 646 -7.16 -17.26 1.00
C TRP A 646 -7.97 -18.13 1.97
N ALA A 647 -8.94 -18.91 1.48
CA ALA A 647 -9.83 -19.72 2.31
C ALA A 647 -9.08 -20.81 3.10
N GLN A 648 -8.17 -21.55 2.43
CA GLN A 648 -7.33 -22.57 3.06
C GLN A 648 -6.43 -21.92 4.11
N GLN A 649 -5.63 -20.90 3.73
CA GLN A 649 -4.73 -20.22 4.66
C GLN A 649 -5.47 -19.51 5.82
N TYR A 650 -6.75 -19.14 5.63
CA TYR A 650 -7.58 -18.58 6.69
C TYR A 650 -8.17 -19.65 7.61
N SER A 651 -8.30 -20.90 7.16
CA SER A 651 -8.69 -22.03 8.00
C SER A 651 -7.53 -22.59 8.84
N GLU A 652 -6.30 -22.50 8.33
CA GLU A 652 -5.08 -22.99 8.97
C GLU A 652 -4.71 -22.21 10.24
N SER A 653 -4.04 -22.88 11.19
CA SER A 653 -3.57 -22.28 12.45
C SER A 653 -2.23 -21.53 12.30
N ARG A 654 -1.44 -21.86 11.27
CA ARG A 654 -0.24 -21.16 10.81
C ARG A 654 -0.24 -21.15 9.28
N SER A 655 -0.06 -19.97 8.70
CA SER A 655 0.03 -19.72 7.26
C SER A 655 0.54 -18.28 7.06
N PRO A 656 1.08 -17.93 5.88
CA PRO A 656 1.43 -16.54 5.55
C PRO A 656 0.30 -15.55 5.88
N LEU A 657 -0.94 -15.90 5.51
CA LEU A 657 -2.13 -15.09 5.80
C LEU A 657 -2.36 -14.85 7.30
N LYS A 658 -2.08 -15.83 8.17
CA LYS A 658 -2.18 -15.67 9.63
C LYS A 658 -1.08 -14.78 10.20
N VAL A 659 0.13 -14.86 9.66
CA VAL A 659 1.25 -14.00 10.05
C VAL A 659 0.97 -12.55 9.65
N PHE A 660 0.54 -12.33 8.39
CA PHE A 660 0.08 -11.04 7.89
C PHE A 660 -1.05 -10.47 8.76
N GLN A 661 -2.14 -11.24 8.93
CA GLN A 661 -3.31 -10.84 9.73
C GLN A 661 -2.94 -10.47 11.16
N LYS A 662 -1.94 -11.13 11.75
CA LYS A 662 -1.51 -10.86 13.13
C LYS A 662 -0.75 -9.55 13.24
N LEU A 663 0.24 -9.32 12.38
CA LEU A 663 1.06 -8.10 12.44
C LEU A 663 0.30 -6.87 11.95
N ALA A 664 -0.50 -6.96 10.88
CA ALA A 664 -1.36 -5.84 10.44
C ALA A 664 -2.32 -5.39 11.56
N LYS A 665 -2.99 -6.33 12.25
CA LYS A 665 -3.80 -6.01 13.45
C LYS A 665 -3.01 -5.47 14.63
N MET A 666 -1.72 -5.77 14.72
CA MET A 666 -0.85 -5.15 15.73
C MET A 666 -0.42 -3.74 15.34
N ARG A 667 -0.19 -3.40 14.06
CA ARG A 667 0.05 -2.00 13.63
C ARG A 667 -1.09 -1.06 14.02
N VAL A 668 -2.33 -1.55 14.05
CA VAL A 668 -3.53 -0.79 14.46
C VAL A 668 -3.66 -0.63 15.99
N ARG A 669 -2.87 -1.34 16.80
CA ARG A 669 -3.09 -1.50 18.27
C ARG A 669 -1.85 -1.33 19.14
N ASP A 670 -0.66 -1.48 18.59
CA ASP A 670 0.61 -1.44 19.29
C ASP A 670 1.39 -0.22 18.77
N GLU A 671 1.46 0.82 19.61
CA GLU A 671 2.05 2.12 19.28
C GLU A 671 3.49 2.02 18.77
N ILE A 672 4.22 0.96 19.15
CA ILE A 672 5.62 0.75 18.76
C ILE A 672 5.71 0.24 17.31
N LEU A 673 4.74 -0.52 16.81
CA LEU A 673 4.66 -0.83 15.38
C LEU A 673 4.10 0.34 14.56
N ALA A 674 3.16 1.09 15.13
CA ALA A 674 2.55 2.23 14.46
C ALA A 674 3.55 3.39 14.26
N PHE A 675 4.19 3.83 15.35
CA PHE A 675 4.89 5.12 15.43
C PHE A 675 6.29 5.02 16.06
N GLY A 676 6.71 3.86 16.54
CA GLY A 676 8.06 3.68 17.11
C GLY A 676 9.17 3.83 16.06
N ASP A 677 10.33 4.32 16.49
CA ASP A 677 11.55 4.33 15.67
C ASP A 677 11.93 2.91 15.22
N ALA A 678 12.84 2.80 14.24
CA ALA A 678 13.45 1.55 13.81
C ALA A 678 14.97 1.55 14.01
N HIS A 679 15.55 0.35 14.11
CA HIS A 679 17.00 0.11 14.06
C HIS A 679 17.27 -1.28 13.50
N ILE A 680 18.16 -1.39 12.52
CA ILE A 680 18.62 -2.66 11.96
C ILE A 680 19.98 -3.03 12.59
N GLY A 681 20.07 -4.24 13.15
CA GLY A 681 21.31 -4.77 13.74
C GLY A 681 22.27 -5.32 12.68
N ASP A 682 23.41 -5.84 13.12
CA ASP A 682 24.45 -6.38 12.24
C ASP A 682 23.95 -7.52 11.32
N LEU A 683 24.46 -7.56 10.09
CA LEU A 683 24.29 -8.68 9.17
C LEU A 683 25.31 -9.78 9.50
N ILE A 684 24.82 -10.98 9.83
CA ILE A 684 25.64 -12.15 10.16
C ILE A 684 25.12 -13.35 9.37
N ASP A 685 25.97 -13.94 8.53
CA ASP A 685 25.69 -15.20 7.79
C ASP A 685 24.34 -15.27 7.03
N GLY A 686 23.88 -14.12 6.51
CA GLY A 686 22.59 -14.01 5.81
C GLY A 686 21.37 -13.79 6.72
N ALA A 687 21.60 -13.39 7.97
CA ALA A 687 20.58 -13.12 8.98
C ALA A 687 20.83 -11.76 9.67
N PHE A 688 19.78 -11.12 10.16
CA PHE A 688 19.85 -9.84 10.90
C PHE A 688 18.61 -9.66 11.81
N ILE A 689 18.61 -8.59 12.62
CA ILE A 689 17.47 -8.21 13.46
C ILE A 689 16.99 -6.81 13.04
N LEU A 690 15.68 -6.62 12.93
CA LEU A 690 15.03 -5.30 12.90
C LEU A 690 14.30 -5.08 14.24
N ALA A 691 14.68 -4.03 14.97
CA ALA A 691 14.04 -3.62 16.22
C ALA A 691 13.16 -2.36 16.01
N ARG A 692 12.04 -2.30 16.73
CA ARG A 692 11.13 -1.15 16.85
C ARG A 692 10.97 -0.78 18.33
N TYR A 693 11.12 0.51 18.64
CA TYR A 693 11.21 1.04 20.01
C TYR A 693 10.50 2.39 20.14
N PRO A 694 10.19 2.88 21.35
CA PRO A 694 9.57 4.20 21.53
C PRO A 694 10.45 5.30 20.92
N SER A 695 9.87 6.19 20.13
CA SER A 695 10.56 7.39 19.64
C SER A 695 10.83 8.36 20.79
N SER A 696 11.96 9.06 20.78
CA SER A 696 12.49 9.77 21.95
C SER A 696 11.64 10.94 22.45
N GLU A 697 10.77 11.50 21.60
CA GLU A 697 9.82 12.55 22.01
C GLU A 697 8.71 12.03 22.93
N GLN A 698 8.33 10.75 22.80
CA GLN A 698 7.36 10.13 23.70
C GLN A 698 8.08 9.75 25.00
N ASN A 699 8.05 10.68 25.95
CA ASN A 699 8.68 10.62 27.27
C ASN A 699 8.01 9.61 28.23
N THR A 700 7.89 8.36 27.77
CA THR A 700 7.22 7.24 28.42
C THR A 700 8.23 6.32 29.07
N THR A 701 8.40 6.43 30.39
CA THR A 701 9.26 5.58 31.23
C THR A 701 8.69 4.17 31.49
N GLN A 702 7.72 3.75 30.68
CA GLN A 702 7.16 2.39 30.63
C GLN A 702 6.86 2.07 29.17
N GLY A 703 7.39 0.96 28.66
CA GLY A 703 7.25 0.59 27.25
C GLY A 703 7.76 -0.81 26.95
N HIS A 704 7.75 -1.16 25.67
CA HIS A 704 8.26 -2.44 25.18
C HIS A 704 9.03 -2.24 23.88
N VAL A 705 9.98 -3.13 23.60
CA VAL A 705 10.63 -3.27 22.30
C VAL A 705 9.97 -4.42 21.55
N LEU A 706 9.71 -4.24 20.27
CA LEU A 706 9.38 -5.33 19.36
C LEU A 706 10.58 -5.57 18.45
N PHE A 707 11.03 -6.80 18.28
CA PHE A 707 12.07 -7.10 17.30
C PHE A 707 11.74 -8.34 16.46
N GLY A 708 11.98 -8.24 15.16
CA GLY A 708 11.97 -9.36 14.23
C GLY A 708 13.40 -9.81 13.96
N ALA A 709 13.71 -11.07 14.23
CA ALA A 709 14.96 -11.70 13.85
C ALA A 709 14.72 -12.57 12.60
N PHE A 710 15.49 -12.32 11.54
CA PHE A 710 15.26 -12.88 10.20
C PHE A 710 16.51 -13.60 9.71
N ASN A 711 16.35 -14.82 9.18
CA ASN A 711 17.43 -15.61 8.60
C ASN A 711 17.06 -16.08 7.19
N PHE A 712 17.67 -15.46 6.18
CA PHE A 712 17.50 -15.83 4.77
C PHE A 712 18.51 -16.90 4.31
N GLY A 713 19.47 -17.24 5.15
CA GLY A 713 20.51 -18.23 4.90
C GLY A 713 20.06 -19.68 5.07
N VAL A 714 20.99 -20.59 4.79
CA VAL A 714 20.78 -22.05 4.78
C VAL A 714 21.21 -22.75 6.08
N SER A 715 21.74 -22.00 7.05
CA SER A 715 22.24 -22.49 8.35
C SER A 715 21.64 -21.69 9.49
N SER A 716 21.48 -22.29 10.67
CA SER A 716 21.01 -21.56 11.87
C SER A 716 22.04 -20.52 12.31
N VAL A 717 21.63 -19.28 12.52
CA VAL A 717 22.51 -18.17 12.92
C VAL A 717 22.19 -17.72 14.35
N LYS A 718 23.24 -17.39 15.13
CA LYS A 718 23.12 -16.74 16.45
C LYS A 718 23.31 -15.23 16.29
N LEU A 719 22.23 -14.46 16.47
CA LEU A 719 22.19 -13.01 16.33
C LEU A 719 22.31 -12.33 17.72
N PRO A 720 23.38 -11.58 18.01
CA PRO A 720 23.59 -10.92 19.29
C PRO A 720 22.81 -9.60 19.38
N PHE A 721 22.38 -9.24 20.60
CA PHE A 721 21.68 -7.97 20.82
C PHE A 721 22.61 -6.75 20.96
N ALA A 722 23.94 -6.96 21.01
CA ALA A 722 24.93 -5.92 21.22
C ALA A 722 24.93 -4.81 20.13
N GLY A 723 24.62 -5.16 18.88
CA GLY A 723 24.49 -4.21 17.76
C GLY A 723 23.17 -3.40 17.74
N ILE A 724 22.34 -3.52 18.78
CA ILE A 724 21.02 -2.89 18.87
C ILE A 724 20.96 -2.08 20.17
N PRO A 725 21.23 -0.76 20.13
CA PRO A 725 21.46 0.04 21.34
C PRO A 725 20.37 -0.07 22.41
N VAL A 726 19.10 -0.16 22.02
CA VAL A 726 17.95 -0.24 22.93
C VAL A 726 17.82 -1.62 23.61
N LEU A 727 18.24 -2.70 22.96
CA LEU A 727 18.30 -4.03 23.59
C LEU A 727 19.58 -4.19 24.42
N ALA A 728 20.71 -3.69 23.92
CA ALA A 728 22.00 -3.74 24.61
C ALA A 728 22.04 -2.91 25.91
N SER A 729 21.19 -1.89 26.05
CA SER A 729 21.09 -1.04 27.24
C SER A 729 19.93 -1.41 28.19
N SER A 730 19.06 -2.36 27.83
CA SER A 730 17.95 -2.77 28.71
C SER A 730 18.48 -3.59 29.91
N PRO A 731 18.22 -3.15 31.16
CA PRO A 731 18.65 -3.90 32.34
C PRO A 731 17.81 -5.17 32.58
N ASN A 732 16.66 -5.30 31.90
CA ASN A 732 15.65 -6.34 32.13
C ASN A 732 15.60 -7.41 31.03
N LEU A 733 16.66 -7.57 30.24
CA LEU A 733 16.71 -8.46 29.06
C LEU A 733 16.74 -9.98 29.37
N GLY A 734 16.01 -10.42 30.39
CA GLY A 734 15.95 -11.81 30.85
C GLY A 734 14.98 -12.70 30.04
N SER A 735 13.82 -12.20 29.64
CA SER A 735 12.90 -12.93 28.75
C SER A 735 12.26 -12.04 27.69
N ALA A 736 11.74 -12.67 26.63
CA ALA A 736 10.88 -12.04 25.66
C ALA A 736 9.70 -12.92 25.27
N GLN A 737 8.56 -12.28 25.08
CA GLN A 737 7.33 -12.94 24.68
C GLN A 737 7.32 -13.22 23.17
N PHE A 738 7.09 -14.47 22.78
CA PHE A 738 6.86 -14.84 21.39
C PHE A 738 5.59 -14.16 20.84
N VAL A 739 5.75 -13.36 19.79
CA VAL A 739 4.66 -12.71 19.06
C VAL A 739 4.22 -13.59 17.91
N THR A 740 5.07 -13.81 16.90
CA THR A 740 4.73 -14.61 15.72
C THR A 740 6.01 -15.10 15.04
N ALA A 741 5.90 -16.07 14.13
CA ALA A 741 6.97 -16.44 13.22
C ALA A 741 6.38 -16.83 11.86
N THR A 742 7.23 -16.95 10.84
CA THR A 742 6.86 -17.48 9.52
C THR A 742 6.27 -18.89 9.61
N SER A 743 5.40 -19.23 8.68
CA SER A 743 4.57 -20.44 8.65
C SER A 743 5.34 -21.76 8.79
N ASN A 744 6.59 -21.79 8.32
CA ASN A 744 7.54 -22.91 8.43
C ASN A 744 8.20 -23.06 9.81
N THR A 745 7.82 -22.25 10.80
CA THR A 745 8.45 -22.26 12.13
C THR A 745 7.66 -23.14 13.10
N GLU A 746 8.28 -24.20 13.59
CA GLU A 746 7.73 -25.12 14.61
C GLU A 746 8.14 -24.71 16.04
N GLY A 747 7.69 -25.46 17.06
CA GLY A 747 8.17 -25.35 18.44
C GLY A 747 7.70 -24.15 19.28
N PHE A 748 7.39 -23.00 18.67
CA PHE A 748 6.90 -21.82 19.38
C PHE A 748 5.39 -21.85 19.63
N TYR A 749 4.95 -21.33 20.79
CA TYR A 749 3.53 -21.20 21.18
C TYR A 749 3.18 -19.74 21.51
N ALA A 750 1.90 -19.36 21.32
CA ALA A 750 1.46 -17.98 21.53
C ALA A 750 1.65 -17.53 22.99
N ARG A 751 2.36 -16.40 23.19
CA ARG A 751 2.78 -15.90 24.51
C ARG A 751 3.74 -16.81 25.30
N GLN A 752 4.47 -17.70 24.62
CA GLN A 752 5.60 -18.37 25.22
C GLN A 752 6.69 -17.34 25.56
N GLU A 753 7.14 -17.33 26.80
CA GLU A 753 8.34 -16.59 27.19
C GLU A 753 9.60 -17.37 26.75
N ILE A 754 10.55 -16.65 26.19
CA ILE A 754 11.83 -17.17 25.69
C ILE A 754 12.95 -16.51 26.48
N ASP A 755 13.85 -17.32 27.03
CA ASP A 755 15.03 -16.85 27.77
C ASP A 755 16.00 -16.10 26.83
N LEU A 756 16.28 -14.84 27.13
CA LEU A 756 17.21 -13.98 26.40
C LEU A 756 18.52 -13.72 27.16
N SER A 757 18.72 -14.31 28.34
CA SER A 757 19.92 -14.14 29.18
C SER A 757 21.24 -14.48 28.49
N SER A 758 21.19 -15.24 27.38
CA SER A 758 22.36 -15.55 26.55
C SER A 758 22.89 -14.37 25.70
N GLY A 759 22.22 -13.22 25.75
CA GLY A 759 22.59 -11.99 25.02
C GLY A 759 22.34 -12.03 23.51
N ALA A 760 21.59 -13.03 23.04
CA ALA A 760 21.36 -13.31 21.63
C ALA A 760 20.10 -14.17 21.41
N VAL A 761 19.65 -14.25 20.16
CA VAL A 761 18.64 -15.21 19.68
C VAL A 761 19.26 -16.14 18.63
N VAL A 762 18.79 -17.39 18.55
CA VAL A 762 19.15 -18.33 17.47
C VAL A 762 17.96 -18.49 16.53
N VAL A 763 18.16 -18.30 15.23
CA VAL A 763 17.12 -18.39 14.20
C VAL A 763 17.52 -19.45 13.17
N ALA A 764 16.63 -20.41 12.89
CA ALA A 764 16.90 -21.50 11.95
C ALA A 764 16.86 -21.02 10.48
N PRO A 765 17.27 -21.85 9.50
CA PRO A 765 17.27 -21.48 8.08
C PRO A 765 15.88 -21.08 7.59
N GLU A 766 15.83 -20.05 6.75
CA GLU A 766 14.60 -19.52 6.14
C GLU A 766 13.47 -19.17 7.14
N GLN A 767 13.80 -18.68 8.34
CA GLN A 767 12.82 -18.29 9.36
C GLN A 767 12.89 -16.82 9.75
N GLY A 768 11.72 -16.22 9.93
CA GLY A 768 11.55 -14.92 10.59
C GLY A 768 10.74 -15.08 11.87
N ILE A 769 11.22 -14.54 12.99
CA ILE A 769 10.56 -14.65 14.30
C ILE A 769 10.47 -13.28 14.97
N VAL A 770 9.29 -12.91 15.45
CA VAL A 770 9.00 -11.64 16.15
C VAL A 770 8.81 -11.88 17.64
N PHE A 771 9.51 -11.09 18.45
CA PHE A 771 9.48 -11.12 19.91
C PHE A 771 9.11 -9.75 20.48
N LYS A 772 8.55 -9.73 21.69
CA LYS A 772 8.20 -8.54 22.46
C LYS A 772 8.92 -8.57 23.81
N VAL A 773 9.70 -7.53 24.11
CA VAL A 773 10.50 -7.39 25.35
C VAL A 773 9.94 -6.23 26.16
N ALA A 774 9.76 -6.40 27.47
CA ALA A 774 9.51 -5.27 28.37
C ALA A 774 10.82 -4.51 28.66
N LEU A 775 10.71 -3.18 28.81
CA LEU A 775 11.83 -2.33 29.25
C LEU A 775 11.80 -2.15 30.77
#